data_AF-A0A1T4XVN1-F1
#
_entry.id   AF-A0A1T4XVN1-F1
#
_cell.length_a   1.000
_cell.length_b   1.000
_cell.length_c   1.000
_cell.angle_alpha   90.00
_cell.angle_beta   90.00
_cell.angle_gamma   90.00
#
_symmetry.space_group_name_H-M   'P 1'
#
loop_
_entity.id
_entity.type
_entity.pdbx_description
1 polymer ?
#
loop_
_entity_poly.entity_id
_entity_poly.type
_entity_poly.pdbx_seq_one_letter_code
_entity_poly.pdbx_strand_id
1 'polypeptide(L)'
;MNPNLLSQASALAAEVYEGFMEQVIETKVLQERVNPALSDKQKQDIHNGKALDTRVLYLMSLSGKGGWSEEAAKRDRYLKNQNITLLDHLLSVVRGAVVLCALDTVASLGTDELEDVDKQALKNTLTVVAAIGFLHDLDKMLQLPRDAELTLEHVEQGLGRYGMSEYLDDLKLNAEQIRVLIEQAEETQRHRHLSSTPIPRTYTLAVERYVKLADKLDGLWQEHSHQGGLEKIIERLTQDQSLHTRLLTQWEALDIYDPHHPFLLDELQRRLSFACQRVAEIPPLLEIHQDGRLFILIPKAQADAIKTKAIDKLLDSLPFPLTVRAPNKGTPAIFEIRNARPTYVELRHDFIDEESNLNILGDFFTIKSNLVTSVQTRLDECLKEIGLAPQWSKDTGKQTRKIYADPYKLPPLAREYFLQAAVLALLLNLKVTPPKKVTVLDQNEREQVLSTLLPVTVPDWLSEIEWGESRRVILSLWVTAVAQQHPELKTTIWGETGLLTQWLEGTETTTGFREYFPLDHEPIAAAIAVHFQQLLSKQRLHPSNESTEGRCLFTDFPTSSLVNDNPEMYALKASAFTGREGKPDSITAPSNGQTPISYVSVVEHKLRNTAFKRQGGKEDGVPTLVSSPVTTGLFGALILNEDKDIQAVSIYQLASKDKVKVHYNGLEAYRHRCRLARLERIPEKTTDQINTLRLMLQACLRIGRPIHIFRGLPTVQKAFFYFDAMPSMLKALMGFNELRLEQIPRALQQLQIAQTLLETNGLGYDTLALYAYPRTRFSAVCLVWCHTQDLLKHISAQKASGLNSLAGWMYREFYLLQETQPMTTADGALVRFGQTASQIQRRPQGLASTNEEMLVFNLCMDTAMGLRAVNQHDSASLIHGIAGELETNLGRKDKMSASKFRDGQSLEIACMNVASQFVNEIWLGVLQGKPPAQKTRRLLGSIYRMAFLQGFRTNATESSTPDAVTESV
;
A
#
# COMPACT_ATOMS: atom_id res chain seq x y z
N MET A 1 -33.53 -7.55 24.67
CA MET A 1 -32.69 -8.62 25.22
C MET A 1 -31.79 -8.03 26.27
N ASN A 2 -31.42 -8.83 27.27
CA ASN A 2 -30.49 -8.46 28.32
C ASN A 2 -29.10 -8.20 27.68
N PRO A 3 -28.54 -6.98 27.77
CA PRO A 3 -27.22 -6.66 27.21
C PRO A 3 -26.14 -7.65 27.66
N ASN A 4 -26.16 -8.03 28.95
CA ASN A 4 -25.16 -8.89 29.57
C ASN A 4 -24.98 -10.25 28.84
N LEU A 5 -26.07 -10.84 28.34
CA LEU A 5 -26.01 -12.09 27.56
C LEU A 5 -25.35 -11.90 26.18
N LEU A 6 -25.63 -10.78 25.53
CA LEU A 6 -25.05 -10.47 24.22
C LEU A 6 -23.54 -10.21 24.35
N SER A 7 -23.13 -9.57 25.46
CA SER A 7 -21.72 -9.47 25.85
C SER A 7 -21.08 -10.84 26.05
N GLN A 8 -21.72 -11.73 26.82
CA GLN A 8 -21.22 -13.09 27.05
C GLN A 8 -21.11 -13.91 25.75
N ALA A 9 -22.10 -13.81 24.86
CA ALA A 9 -22.08 -14.46 23.54
C ALA A 9 -20.92 -13.95 22.69
N SER A 10 -20.72 -12.63 22.65
CA SER A 10 -19.62 -12.01 21.89
C SER A 10 -18.26 -12.37 22.47
N ALA A 11 -18.12 -12.41 23.79
CA ALA A 11 -16.89 -12.80 24.47
C ALA A 11 -16.52 -14.25 24.18
N LEU A 12 -17.50 -15.17 24.19
CA LEU A 12 -17.26 -16.58 23.87
C LEU A 12 -16.90 -16.78 22.39
N ALA A 13 -17.57 -16.06 21.49
CA ALA A 13 -17.22 -16.06 20.07
C ALA A 13 -15.79 -15.55 19.84
N ALA A 14 -15.39 -14.48 20.54
CA ALA A 14 -14.05 -13.94 20.48
C ALA A 14 -13.00 -14.93 21.02
N GLU A 15 -13.27 -15.58 22.15
CA GLU A 15 -12.39 -16.59 22.76
C GLU A 15 -12.12 -17.76 21.79
N VAL A 16 -13.18 -18.31 21.18
CA VAL A 16 -13.04 -19.42 20.22
C VAL A 16 -12.31 -18.96 18.96
N TYR A 17 -12.61 -17.77 18.44
CA TYR A 17 -11.93 -17.24 17.27
C TYR A 17 -10.45 -16.94 17.54
N GLU A 18 -10.10 -16.42 18.72
CA GLU A 18 -8.72 -16.19 19.14
C GLU A 18 -7.94 -17.51 19.24
N GLY A 19 -8.51 -18.52 19.89
CA GLY A 19 -7.93 -19.87 19.95
C GLY A 19 -7.73 -20.50 18.57
N PHE A 20 -8.69 -20.31 17.65
CA PHE A 20 -8.57 -20.76 16.26
C PHE A 20 -7.42 -20.05 15.53
N MET A 21 -7.30 -18.72 15.68
CA MET A 21 -6.22 -17.96 15.06
C MET A 21 -4.85 -18.49 15.53
N GLU A 22 -4.65 -18.70 16.82
CA GLU A 22 -3.37 -19.15 17.39
C GLU A 22 -3.02 -20.59 16.98
N GLN A 23 -3.96 -21.53 17.15
CA GLN A 23 -3.67 -22.96 16.98
C GLN A 23 -3.65 -23.39 15.51
N VAL A 24 -4.48 -22.77 14.66
CA VAL A 24 -4.60 -23.15 13.24
C VAL A 24 -3.83 -22.18 12.36
N ILE A 25 -4.13 -20.89 12.45
CA ILE A 25 -3.60 -19.92 11.48
C ILE A 25 -2.11 -19.68 11.73
N GLU A 26 -1.73 -19.32 12.95
CA GLU A 26 -0.34 -18.96 13.28
C GLU A 26 0.60 -20.16 13.24
N THR A 27 0.13 -21.29 13.79
CA THR A 27 0.95 -22.49 13.92
C THR A 27 1.08 -23.25 12.60
N LYS A 28 0.04 -23.30 11.76
CA LYS A 28 0.01 -24.17 10.58
C LYS A 28 -0.10 -23.38 9.27
N VAL A 29 -1.17 -22.59 9.08
CA VAL A 29 -1.44 -21.90 7.79
C VAL A 29 -0.31 -20.96 7.38
N LEU A 30 0.27 -20.22 8.32
CA LEU A 30 1.42 -19.37 8.02
C LEU A 30 2.66 -20.16 7.63
N GLN A 31 2.88 -21.37 8.10
CA GLN A 31 4.07 -22.10 7.69
C GLN A 31 4.03 -22.51 6.22
N GLU A 32 2.84 -22.45 5.61
CA GLU A 32 2.59 -22.89 4.26
C GLU A 32 2.72 -21.76 3.22
N ARG A 33 3.81 -21.79 2.45
CA ARG A 33 4.16 -20.72 1.50
C ARG A 33 4.40 -21.26 0.08
N VAL A 34 4.03 -20.46 -0.91
CA VAL A 34 4.23 -20.71 -2.35
C VAL A 34 5.58 -20.17 -2.81
N ASN A 35 6.11 -20.73 -3.91
CA ASN A 35 7.35 -20.31 -4.58
C ASN A 35 8.62 -20.80 -3.84
N PRO A 36 9.80 -20.77 -4.49
CA PRO A 36 10.80 -21.83 -4.37
C PRO A 36 11.35 -21.99 -2.96
N ALA A 37 11.85 -23.20 -2.70
CA ALA A 37 12.51 -23.54 -1.45
C ALA A 37 13.58 -22.49 -1.11
N LEU A 38 13.55 -22.01 0.13
CA LEU A 38 14.55 -21.08 0.64
C LEU A 38 15.92 -21.77 0.63
N SER A 39 16.96 -21.04 0.24
CA SER A 39 18.34 -21.50 0.47
C SER A 39 18.63 -21.62 1.96
N ASP A 40 19.58 -22.45 2.36
CA ASP A 40 19.89 -22.67 3.78
C ASP A 40 20.31 -21.38 4.49
N LYS A 41 21.01 -20.49 3.77
CA LYS A 41 21.32 -19.14 4.26
C LYS A 41 20.05 -18.33 4.55
N GLN A 42 19.08 -18.32 3.63
CA GLN A 42 17.82 -17.60 3.82
C GLN A 42 17.01 -18.18 4.98
N LYS A 43 16.94 -19.51 5.10
CA LYS A 43 16.31 -20.17 6.25
C LYS A 43 16.95 -19.74 7.56
N GLN A 44 18.28 -19.71 7.60
CA GLN A 44 19.02 -19.33 8.80
C GLN A 44 18.89 -17.83 9.12
N ASP A 45 18.84 -16.95 8.12
CA ASP A 45 18.59 -15.52 8.32
C ASP A 45 17.17 -15.26 8.83
N ILE A 46 16.17 -15.99 8.34
CA ILE A 46 14.79 -15.92 8.86
C ILE A 46 14.72 -16.46 10.28
N HIS A 47 15.30 -17.64 10.53
CA HIS A 47 15.32 -18.26 11.86
C HIS A 47 16.00 -17.38 12.92
N ASN A 48 17.10 -16.71 12.55
CA ASN A 48 17.81 -15.77 13.42
C ASN A 48 17.13 -14.39 13.54
N GLY A 49 15.97 -14.18 12.92
CA GLY A 49 15.25 -12.91 12.94
C GLY A 49 15.97 -11.75 12.25
N LYS A 50 16.87 -12.07 11.29
CA LYS A 50 17.60 -11.10 10.45
C LYS A 50 16.83 -10.71 9.19
N ALA A 51 15.96 -11.59 8.70
CA ALA A 51 15.12 -11.38 7.52
C ALA A 51 13.69 -11.88 7.75
N LEU A 52 12.73 -11.37 6.97
CA LEU A 52 11.33 -11.81 6.99
C LEU A 52 11.05 -12.81 5.85
N ASP A 53 10.21 -13.81 6.13
CA ASP A 53 9.70 -14.70 5.06
C ASP A 53 8.59 -14.00 4.27
N THR A 54 9.02 -13.37 3.17
CA THR A 54 8.15 -12.65 2.22
C THR A 54 7.46 -13.53 1.19
N ARG A 55 7.62 -14.86 1.25
CA ARG A 55 6.89 -15.76 0.34
C ARG A 55 5.39 -15.70 0.61
N VAL A 56 4.62 -15.81 -0.47
CA VAL A 56 3.15 -15.72 -0.46
C VAL A 56 2.56 -16.92 0.28
N LEU A 57 1.53 -16.72 1.10
CA LEU A 57 0.82 -17.84 1.73
C LEU A 57 0.13 -18.68 0.66
N TYR A 58 0.10 -20.00 0.84
CA TYR A 58 -0.60 -20.87 -0.10
C TYR A 58 -2.06 -20.45 -0.31
N LEU A 59 -2.82 -20.30 0.78
CA LEU A 59 -4.22 -19.90 0.72
C LEU A 59 -4.44 -18.44 0.27
N MET A 60 -3.40 -17.58 0.30
CA MET A 60 -3.45 -16.25 -0.30
C MET A 60 -3.16 -16.25 -1.81
N SER A 61 -2.58 -17.33 -2.34
CA SER A 61 -2.32 -17.47 -3.78
C SER A 61 -3.52 -17.98 -4.58
N LEU A 62 -4.52 -18.50 -3.88
CA LEU A 62 -5.75 -19.03 -4.46
C LEU A 62 -6.87 -18.00 -4.32
N SER A 63 -7.70 -17.86 -5.35
CA SER A 63 -8.90 -17.01 -5.28
C SER A 63 -10.02 -17.75 -4.56
N GLY A 64 -10.61 -17.12 -3.54
CA GLY A 64 -11.83 -17.61 -2.90
C GLY A 64 -13.07 -17.31 -3.75
N LYS A 65 -13.19 -16.06 -4.22
CA LYS A 65 -14.24 -15.61 -5.15
C LYS A 65 -13.64 -14.63 -6.16
N GLY A 66 -14.24 -14.55 -7.35
CA GLY A 66 -13.93 -13.53 -8.37
C GLY A 66 -12.57 -13.63 -9.06
N GLY A 67 -11.99 -14.83 -9.16
CA GLY A 67 -10.67 -15.08 -9.78
C GLY A 67 -10.63 -14.93 -11.31
N TRP A 68 -9.64 -15.54 -11.95
CA TRP A 68 -9.44 -15.49 -13.40
C TRP A 68 -9.38 -16.86 -14.05
N SER A 69 -9.89 -16.96 -15.28
CA SER A 69 -9.78 -18.14 -16.14
C SER A 69 -9.60 -17.72 -17.60
N GLU A 70 -8.87 -18.54 -18.37
CA GLU A 70 -8.79 -18.37 -19.83
C GLU A 70 -10.09 -18.79 -20.52
N GLU A 71 -10.89 -19.66 -19.89
CA GLU A 71 -12.19 -20.10 -20.39
C GLU A 71 -13.22 -18.97 -20.25
N ALA A 72 -13.77 -18.51 -21.37
CA ALA A 72 -14.64 -17.33 -21.42
C ALA A 72 -15.87 -17.43 -20.48
N ALA A 73 -16.54 -18.58 -20.44
CA ALA A 73 -17.73 -18.77 -19.59
C ALA A 73 -17.40 -18.68 -18.09
N LYS A 74 -16.27 -19.28 -17.65
CA LYS A 74 -15.81 -19.17 -16.25
C LYS A 74 -15.38 -17.76 -15.93
N ARG A 75 -14.67 -17.11 -16.85
CA ARG A 75 -14.26 -15.70 -16.70
C ARG A 75 -15.45 -14.78 -16.51
N ASP A 76 -16.49 -14.88 -17.35
CA ASP A 76 -17.68 -14.03 -17.25
C ASP A 76 -18.41 -14.21 -15.91
N ARG A 77 -18.43 -15.43 -15.37
CA ARG A 77 -18.94 -15.70 -14.02
C ARG A 77 -18.08 -15.05 -12.94
N TYR A 78 -16.75 -15.16 -13.03
CA TYR A 78 -15.87 -14.57 -12.03
C TYR A 78 -15.91 -13.05 -12.03
N LEU A 79 -16.05 -12.41 -13.19
CA LEU A 79 -16.14 -10.93 -13.30
C LEU A 79 -17.33 -10.33 -12.52
N LYS A 80 -18.36 -11.12 -12.23
CA LYS A 80 -19.49 -10.68 -11.39
C LYS A 80 -19.09 -10.41 -9.94
N ASN A 81 -18.04 -11.07 -9.45
CA ASN A 81 -17.62 -11.00 -8.05
C ASN A 81 -16.39 -10.11 -7.88
N GLN A 82 -16.29 -9.48 -6.71
CA GLN A 82 -15.02 -8.96 -6.18
C GLN A 82 -14.01 -10.10 -6.05
N ASN A 83 -12.76 -9.82 -6.40
CA ASN A 83 -11.70 -10.78 -6.25
C ASN A 83 -11.11 -10.72 -4.84
N ILE A 84 -11.20 -11.84 -4.12
CA ILE A 84 -10.62 -12.00 -2.78
C ILE A 84 -9.82 -13.30 -2.71
N THR A 85 -8.85 -13.36 -1.81
CA THR A 85 -8.09 -14.59 -1.58
C THR A 85 -8.96 -15.64 -0.89
N LEU A 86 -8.60 -16.91 -1.05
CA LEU A 86 -9.27 -18.02 -0.37
C LEU A 86 -9.11 -17.87 1.15
N LEU A 87 -7.93 -17.49 1.64
CA LEU A 87 -7.74 -17.26 3.08
C LEU A 87 -8.67 -16.18 3.65
N ASP A 88 -8.80 -15.03 2.97
CA ASP A 88 -9.67 -13.95 3.45
C ASP A 88 -11.15 -14.37 3.43
N HIS A 89 -11.57 -15.11 2.39
CA HIS A 89 -12.90 -15.72 2.32
C HIS A 89 -13.17 -16.67 3.48
N LEU A 90 -12.28 -17.65 3.70
CA LEU A 90 -12.44 -18.66 4.76
C LEU A 90 -12.50 -18.01 6.16
N LEU A 91 -11.61 -17.05 6.42
CA LEU A 91 -11.59 -16.34 7.71
C LEU A 91 -12.81 -15.44 7.91
N SER A 92 -13.34 -14.85 6.83
CA SER A 92 -14.62 -14.13 6.83
C SER A 92 -15.76 -15.08 7.24
N VAL A 93 -15.84 -16.26 6.61
CA VAL A 93 -16.88 -17.27 6.90
C VAL A 93 -16.77 -17.80 8.34
N VAL A 94 -15.58 -18.16 8.80
CA VAL A 94 -15.34 -18.60 10.19
C VAL A 94 -15.85 -17.56 11.17
N ARG A 95 -15.46 -16.29 10.98
CA ARG A 95 -15.85 -15.20 11.87
C ARG A 95 -17.36 -15.00 11.86
N GLY A 96 -17.97 -14.90 10.68
CA GLY A 96 -19.41 -14.75 10.54
C GLY A 96 -20.18 -15.89 11.19
N ALA A 97 -19.78 -17.14 10.92
CA ALA A 97 -20.47 -18.32 11.42
C ALA A 97 -20.44 -18.41 12.95
N VAL A 98 -19.29 -18.14 13.58
CA VAL A 98 -19.14 -18.16 15.04
C VAL A 98 -19.98 -17.05 15.69
N VAL A 99 -19.97 -15.83 15.15
CA VAL A 99 -20.80 -14.73 15.67
C VAL A 99 -22.29 -15.02 15.53
N LEU A 100 -22.74 -15.43 14.34
CA LEU A 100 -24.14 -15.73 14.08
C LEU A 100 -24.63 -16.87 14.99
N CYS A 101 -23.82 -17.92 15.15
CA CYS A 101 -24.14 -19.05 16.03
C CYS A 101 -24.23 -18.63 17.49
N ALA A 102 -23.24 -17.89 18.00
CA ALA A 102 -23.23 -17.45 19.39
C ALA A 102 -24.43 -16.56 19.72
N LEU A 103 -24.70 -15.56 18.89
CA LEU A 103 -25.80 -14.62 19.11
C LEU A 103 -27.17 -15.30 19.03
N ASP A 104 -27.43 -16.10 18.00
CA ASP A 104 -28.74 -16.74 17.82
C ASP A 104 -29.00 -17.84 18.85
N THR A 105 -27.97 -18.63 19.21
CA THR A 105 -28.11 -19.67 20.24
C THR A 105 -28.37 -19.05 21.61
N VAL A 106 -27.59 -18.05 22.04
CA VAL A 106 -27.81 -17.39 23.35
C VAL A 106 -29.16 -16.68 23.38
N ALA A 107 -29.53 -16.01 22.29
CA ALA A 107 -30.85 -15.38 22.16
C ALA A 107 -32.01 -16.38 22.29
N SER A 108 -31.82 -17.63 21.88
CA SER A 108 -32.84 -18.68 21.95
C SER A 108 -33.03 -19.28 23.34
N LEU A 109 -32.04 -19.15 24.23
CA LEU A 109 -32.11 -19.69 25.60
C LEU A 109 -33.13 -18.94 26.46
N GLY A 110 -33.33 -17.64 26.22
CA GLY A 110 -34.32 -16.82 26.94
C GLY A 110 -34.05 -16.65 28.44
N THR A 111 -32.86 -17.02 28.92
CA THR A 111 -32.38 -16.80 30.30
C THR A 111 -31.76 -15.41 30.45
N ASP A 112 -31.37 -15.01 31.67
CA ASP A 112 -30.66 -13.74 31.94
C ASP A 112 -29.13 -13.90 32.01
N GLU A 113 -28.63 -15.11 32.22
CA GLU A 113 -27.20 -15.48 32.23
C GLU A 113 -27.00 -16.86 31.58
N LEU A 114 -25.79 -17.15 31.07
CA LEU A 114 -25.40 -18.50 30.68
C LEU A 114 -24.91 -19.29 31.89
N GLU A 115 -25.54 -20.44 32.14
CA GLU A 115 -24.98 -21.43 33.07
C GLU A 115 -23.69 -22.05 32.51
N ASP A 116 -22.78 -22.49 33.38
CA ASP A 116 -21.48 -23.04 32.97
C ASP A 116 -21.60 -24.24 32.00
N VAL A 117 -22.63 -25.06 32.18
CA VAL A 117 -22.91 -26.22 31.32
C VAL A 117 -23.29 -25.76 29.90
N ASP A 118 -24.18 -24.79 29.78
CA ASP A 118 -24.60 -24.22 28.49
C ASP A 118 -23.45 -23.46 27.82
N LYS A 119 -22.65 -22.74 28.62
CA LYS A 119 -21.46 -22.05 28.15
C LYS A 119 -20.46 -23.01 27.54
N GLN A 120 -20.18 -24.14 28.20
CA GLN A 120 -19.26 -25.15 27.66
C GLN A 120 -19.84 -25.86 26.43
N ALA A 121 -21.14 -26.17 26.42
CA ALA A 121 -21.79 -26.79 25.27
C ALA A 121 -21.78 -25.86 24.03
N LEU A 122 -22.04 -24.57 24.24
CA LEU A 122 -21.92 -23.55 23.20
C LEU A 122 -20.48 -23.42 22.72
N LYS A 123 -19.50 -23.36 23.64
CA LYS A 123 -18.07 -23.32 23.29
C LYS A 123 -17.68 -24.47 22.36
N ASN A 124 -18.05 -25.70 22.72
CA ASN A 124 -17.79 -26.89 21.91
C ASN A 124 -18.43 -26.77 20.52
N THR A 125 -19.67 -26.28 20.44
CA THR A 125 -20.38 -26.07 19.17
C THR A 125 -19.70 -25.02 18.30
N LEU A 126 -19.28 -23.89 18.89
CA LEU A 126 -18.56 -22.82 18.20
C LEU A 126 -17.19 -23.31 17.69
N THR A 127 -16.48 -24.16 18.45
CA THR A 127 -15.22 -24.78 18.01
C THR A 127 -15.42 -25.62 16.75
N VAL A 128 -16.49 -26.43 16.68
CA VAL A 128 -16.83 -27.19 15.46
C VAL A 128 -17.20 -26.25 14.32
N VAL A 129 -18.03 -25.23 14.57
CA VAL A 129 -18.43 -24.25 13.55
C VAL A 129 -17.21 -23.52 12.97
N ALA A 130 -16.22 -23.16 13.79
CA ALA A 130 -14.99 -22.54 13.33
C ALA A 130 -14.16 -23.49 12.45
N ALA A 131 -13.97 -24.74 12.87
CA ALA A 131 -13.20 -25.73 12.10
C ALA A 131 -13.87 -26.03 10.75
N ILE A 132 -15.18 -26.27 10.74
CA ILE A 132 -15.91 -26.57 9.51
C ILE A 132 -16.06 -25.33 8.63
N GLY A 133 -16.26 -24.15 9.21
CA GLY A 133 -16.26 -22.89 8.47
C GLY A 133 -14.96 -22.65 7.72
N PHE A 134 -13.82 -23.07 8.29
CA PHE A 134 -12.55 -23.03 7.58
C PHE A 134 -12.45 -24.11 6.50
N LEU A 135 -12.86 -25.35 6.80
CA LEU A 135 -12.72 -26.50 5.91
C LEU A 135 -13.82 -26.63 4.84
N HIS A 136 -14.85 -25.77 4.84
CA HIS A 136 -16.01 -25.95 3.95
C HIS A 136 -15.63 -26.02 2.46
N ASP A 137 -14.60 -25.27 2.06
CA ASP A 137 -14.04 -25.18 0.70
C ASP A 137 -12.76 -26.05 0.56
N LEU A 138 -12.66 -27.18 1.27
CA LEU A 138 -11.46 -28.03 1.28
C LEU A 138 -11.09 -28.55 -0.12
N ASP A 139 -12.08 -28.80 -0.98
CA ASP A 139 -11.87 -29.17 -2.37
C ASP A 139 -11.05 -28.11 -3.13
N LYS A 140 -11.33 -26.81 -2.91
CA LYS A 140 -10.56 -25.70 -3.48
C LYS A 140 -9.17 -25.58 -2.87
N MET A 141 -9.02 -25.81 -1.56
CA MET A 141 -7.69 -25.84 -0.94
C MET A 141 -6.80 -26.92 -1.56
N LEU A 142 -7.40 -28.05 -1.93
CA LEU A 142 -6.74 -29.17 -2.60
C LEU A 142 -6.67 -29.01 -4.13
N GLN A 143 -7.24 -27.93 -4.68
CA GLN A 143 -7.35 -27.65 -6.12
C GLN A 143 -7.97 -28.82 -6.91
N LEU A 144 -8.96 -29.50 -6.31
CA LEU A 144 -9.67 -30.57 -6.97
C LEU A 144 -10.50 -30.01 -8.15
N PRO A 145 -10.72 -30.80 -9.22
CA PRO A 145 -11.67 -30.45 -10.25
C PRO A 145 -13.06 -30.23 -9.65
N ARG A 146 -13.84 -29.34 -10.27
CA ARG A 146 -15.21 -29.08 -9.84
C ARG A 146 -16.03 -30.39 -9.80
N ASP A 147 -16.80 -30.57 -8.73
CA ASP A 147 -17.67 -31.73 -8.47
C ASP A 147 -16.92 -33.05 -8.16
N ALA A 148 -15.58 -33.02 -8.09
CA ALA A 148 -14.78 -34.13 -7.60
C ALA A 148 -15.22 -34.55 -6.19
N GLU A 149 -15.15 -35.84 -5.90
CA GLU A 149 -15.50 -36.36 -4.59
C GLU A 149 -14.42 -36.03 -3.56
N LEU A 150 -14.85 -35.57 -2.38
CA LEU A 150 -13.97 -35.41 -1.23
C LEU A 150 -13.82 -36.76 -0.52
N THR A 151 -12.69 -37.45 -0.75
CA THR A 151 -12.38 -38.73 -0.13
C THR A 151 -11.99 -38.55 1.35
N LEU A 152 -12.01 -39.64 2.14
CA LEU A 152 -11.56 -39.59 3.53
C LEU A 152 -10.07 -39.23 3.66
N GLU A 153 -9.23 -39.70 2.73
CA GLU A 153 -7.81 -39.36 2.67
C GLU A 153 -7.60 -37.85 2.46
N HIS A 154 -8.40 -37.21 1.60
CA HIS A 154 -8.37 -35.76 1.43
C HIS A 154 -8.70 -35.01 2.72
N VAL A 155 -9.69 -35.52 3.48
CA VAL A 155 -10.08 -34.92 4.77
C VAL A 155 -8.98 -35.11 5.81
N GLU A 156 -8.43 -36.32 5.95
CA GLU A 156 -7.30 -36.59 6.87
C GLU A 156 -6.08 -35.73 6.54
N GLN A 157 -5.77 -35.58 5.26
CA GLN A 157 -4.71 -34.69 4.81
C GLN A 157 -4.99 -33.23 5.19
N GLY A 158 -6.22 -32.74 4.98
CA GLY A 158 -6.62 -31.39 5.37
C GLY A 158 -6.53 -31.17 6.89
N LEU A 159 -6.98 -32.14 7.67
CA LEU A 159 -6.92 -32.10 9.13
C LEU A 159 -5.48 -32.01 9.63
N GLY A 160 -4.58 -32.86 9.12
CA GLY A 160 -3.17 -32.85 9.49
C GLY A 160 -2.42 -31.61 9.01
N ARG A 161 -2.69 -31.16 7.76
CA ARG A 161 -2.04 -29.99 7.15
C ARG A 161 -2.30 -28.71 7.94
N TYR A 162 -3.52 -28.52 8.42
CA TYR A 162 -3.93 -27.30 9.12
C TYR A 162 -4.05 -27.46 10.65
N GLY A 163 -3.65 -28.60 11.20
CA GLY A 163 -3.67 -28.82 12.67
C GLY A 163 -5.06 -28.90 13.28
N MET A 164 -6.05 -29.29 12.49
CA MET A 164 -7.46 -29.33 12.93
C MET A 164 -7.72 -30.51 13.87
N SER A 165 -6.95 -31.58 13.76
CA SER A 165 -7.02 -32.70 14.69
C SER A 165 -6.67 -32.25 16.11
N GLU A 166 -5.60 -31.45 16.26
CA GLU A 166 -5.19 -30.90 17.55
C GLU A 166 -6.20 -29.87 18.07
N TYR A 167 -6.73 -29.02 17.18
CA TYR A 167 -7.75 -28.02 17.56
C TYR A 167 -9.09 -28.64 18.02
N LEU A 168 -9.42 -29.83 17.51
CA LEU A 168 -10.66 -30.56 17.82
C LEU A 168 -10.47 -31.73 18.82
N ASP A 169 -9.29 -31.86 19.45
CA ASP A 169 -8.90 -33.06 20.20
C ASP A 169 -9.90 -33.43 21.31
N ASP A 170 -10.38 -32.43 22.06
CA ASP A 170 -11.37 -32.62 23.14
C ASP A 170 -12.73 -33.14 22.64
N LEU A 171 -13.06 -32.93 21.37
CA LEU A 171 -14.35 -33.28 20.76
C LEU A 171 -14.32 -34.64 20.05
N LYS A 172 -13.13 -35.17 19.75
CA LYS A 172 -12.89 -36.51 19.19
C LYS A 172 -13.70 -36.83 17.92
N LEU A 173 -13.81 -35.88 17.00
CA LEU A 173 -14.46 -36.08 15.70
C LEU A 173 -13.51 -36.76 14.71
N ASN A 174 -13.99 -37.82 14.03
CA ASN A 174 -13.20 -38.53 13.01
C ASN A 174 -13.39 -37.94 11.59
N ALA A 175 -12.54 -38.35 10.65
CA ALA A 175 -12.56 -37.82 9.28
C ALA A 175 -13.90 -38.04 8.53
N GLU A 176 -14.61 -39.14 8.80
CA GLU A 176 -15.93 -39.41 8.22
C GLU A 176 -16.97 -38.41 8.72
N GLN A 177 -16.99 -38.14 10.03
CA GLN A 177 -17.87 -37.15 10.64
C GLN A 177 -17.57 -35.74 10.13
N ILE A 178 -16.29 -35.37 10.01
CA ILE A 178 -15.86 -34.07 9.47
C ILE A 178 -16.29 -33.93 8.00
N ARG A 179 -16.12 -34.96 7.17
CA ARG A 179 -16.58 -34.95 5.77
C ARG A 179 -18.08 -34.64 5.70
N VAL A 180 -18.90 -35.34 6.48
CA VAL A 180 -20.35 -35.14 6.49
C VAL A 180 -20.70 -33.72 6.96
N LEU A 181 -19.99 -33.17 7.94
CA LEU A 181 -20.18 -31.78 8.38
C LEU A 181 -19.81 -30.76 7.28
N ILE A 182 -18.70 -30.95 6.57
CA ILE A 182 -18.33 -30.13 5.40
C ILE A 182 -19.46 -30.17 4.35
N GLU A 183 -19.97 -31.36 4.05
CA GLU A 183 -21.09 -31.53 3.11
C GLU A 183 -22.38 -30.86 3.59
N GLN A 184 -22.64 -30.77 4.90
CA GLN A 184 -23.79 -30.03 5.43
C GLN A 184 -23.69 -28.52 5.23
N ALA A 185 -22.47 -27.97 5.17
CA ALA A 185 -22.26 -26.55 4.88
C ALA A 185 -22.62 -26.20 3.42
N GLU A 186 -22.62 -27.19 2.51
CA GLU A 186 -22.90 -27.00 1.10
C GLU A 186 -24.26 -27.55 0.66
N GLU A 187 -25.09 -26.68 0.07
CA GLU A 187 -26.45 -27.04 -0.36
C GLU A 187 -26.48 -28.16 -1.42
N THR A 188 -25.47 -28.21 -2.29
CA THR A 188 -25.39 -29.19 -3.38
C THR A 188 -24.84 -30.55 -2.93
N GLN A 189 -24.22 -30.65 -1.75
CA GLN A 189 -23.52 -31.87 -1.31
C GLN A 189 -24.12 -32.53 -0.07
N ARG A 190 -25.11 -31.89 0.56
CA ARG A 190 -25.73 -32.26 1.85
C ARG A 190 -26.13 -33.74 2.05
N HIS A 191 -26.40 -34.48 0.99
CA HIS A 191 -26.87 -35.87 1.06
C HIS A 191 -25.95 -36.85 0.32
N ARG A 192 -24.70 -36.46 0.06
CA ARG A 192 -23.75 -37.27 -0.70
C ARG A 192 -23.28 -38.48 0.08
N HIS A 193 -22.94 -38.31 1.37
CA HIS A 193 -22.50 -39.40 2.23
C HIS A 193 -23.22 -39.45 3.59
N LEU A 194 -23.29 -40.65 4.15
CA LEU A 194 -23.73 -40.90 5.52
C LEU A 194 -22.52 -41.29 6.38
N SER A 195 -22.51 -40.86 7.64
CA SER A 195 -21.49 -41.27 8.61
C SER A 195 -21.92 -42.55 9.32
N SER A 196 -21.03 -43.54 9.39
CA SER A 196 -21.21 -44.76 10.19
C SER A 196 -21.27 -44.48 11.70
N THR A 197 -20.58 -43.41 12.14
CA THR A 197 -20.57 -42.95 13.54
C THR A 197 -21.52 -41.76 13.71
N PRO A 198 -22.41 -41.75 14.72
CA PRO A 198 -23.35 -40.66 14.91
C PRO A 198 -22.64 -39.34 15.22
N ILE A 199 -23.13 -38.26 14.63
CA ILE A 199 -22.65 -36.89 14.88
C ILE A 199 -23.64 -36.22 15.84
N PRO A 200 -23.18 -35.51 16.89
CA PRO A 200 -24.07 -34.75 17.75
C PRO A 200 -24.95 -33.79 16.92
N ARG A 201 -26.27 -33.88 17.13
CA ARG A 201 -27.26 -33.12 16.33
C ARG A 201 -27.04 -31.60 16.40
N THR A 202 -26.56 -31.11 17.54
CA THR A 202 -26.23 -29.70 17.75
C THR A 202 -25.17 -29.22 16.76
N TYR A 203 -24.13 -30.02 16.49
CA TYR A 203 -23.07 -29.68 15.54
C TYR A 203 -23.58 -29.67 14.10
N THR A 204 -24.33 -30.70 13.70
CA THR A 204 -24.91 -30.80 12.36
C THR A 204 -25.82 -29.61 12.06
N LEU A 205 -26.73 -29.26 13.00
CA LEU A 205 -27.63 -28.13 12.85
C LEU A 205 -26.89 -26.79 12.83
N ALA A 206 -25.88 -26.61 13.71
CA ALA A 206 -25.12 -25.36 13.75
C ALA A 206 -24.35 -25.12 12.44
N VAL A 207 -23.72 -26.15 11.89
CA VAL A 207 -23.00 -26.04 10.61
C VAL A 207 -23.96 -25.75 9.45
N GLU A 208 -25.04 -26.52 9.33
CA GLU A 208 -26.04 -26.35 8.27
C GLU A 208 -26.65 -24.94 8.26
N ARG A 209 -26.78 -24.33 9.44
CA ARG A 209 -27.40 -23.01 9.60
C ARG A 209 -26.39 -21.89 9.44
N TYR A 210 -25.35 -21.88 10.28
CA TYR A 210 -24.53 -20.69 10.45
C TYR A 210 -23.33 -20.63 9.51
N VAL A 211 -22.67 -21.77 9.22
CA VAL A 211 -21.57 -21.81 8.24
C VAL A 211 -22.11 -21.52 6.84
N LYS A 212 -23.19 -22.22 6.46
CA LYS A 212 -23.87 -22.01 5.19
C LYS A 212 -24.37 -20.57 5.03
N LEU A 213 -24.99 -20.01 6.06
CA LEU A 213 -25.45 -18.62 6.02
C LEU A 213 -24.27 -17.65 5.86
N ALA A 214 -23.18 -17.83 6.60
CA ALA A 214 -22.00 -16.97 6.49
C ALA A 214 -21.36 -17.00 5.09
N ASP A 215 -21.13 -18.18 4.47
CA ASP A 215 -20.66 -18.27 3.08
C ASP A 215 -21.63 -17.61 2.10
N LYS A 216 -22.95 -17.79 2.30
CA LYS A 216 -23.95 -17.17 1.43
C LYS A 216 -23.93 -15.65 1.52
N LEU A 217 -23.82 -15.08 2.72
CA LEU A 217 -23.74 -13.63 2.92
C LEU A 217 -22.45 -13.07 2.33
N ASP A 218 -21.32 -13.76 2.52
CA ASP A 218 -20.04 -13.39 1.90
C ASP A 218 -20.16 -13.39 0.36
N GLY A 219 -20.72 -14.44 -0.22
CA GLY A 219 -20.95 -14.52 -1.67
C GLY A 219 -21.87 -13.43 -2.22
N LEU A 220 -22.98 -13.12 -1.53
CA LEU A 220 -23.88 -12.03 -1.93
C LEU A 220 -23.18 -10.68 -1.90
N TRP A 221 -22.33 -10.44 -0.89
CA TRP A 221 -21.53 -9.24 -0.83
C TRP A 221 -20.58 -9.13 -2.01
N GLN A 222 -19.80 -10.18 -2.30
CA GLN A 222 -18.81 -10.13 -3.38
C GLN A 222 -19.48 -9.85 -4.74
N GLU A 223 -20.71 -10.32 -4.97
CA GLU A 223 -21.47 -10.07 -6.20
C GLU A 223 -22.06 -8.64 -6.26
N HIS A 224 -22.65 -8.17 -5.16
CA HIS A 224 -23.52 -6.99 -5.12
C HIS A 224 -22.99 -5.77 -4.35
N SER A 225 -21.77 -5.78 -3.82
CA SER A 225 -21.20 -4.69 -2.99
C SER A 225 -21.42 -3.28 -3.55
N HIS A 226 -21.18 -3.09 -4.85
CA HIS A 226 -21.40 -1.84 -5.59
C HIS A 226 -22.86 -1.46 -5.90
N GLN A 227 -23.83 -2.38 -5.75
CA GLN A 227 -25.25 -2.25 -6.14
C GLN A 227 -26.20 -2.74 -5.02
N GLY A 228 -26.13 -2.12 -3.83
CA GLY A 228 -27.05 -2.42 -2.73
C GLY A 228 -26.75 -3.76 -2.03
N GLY A 229 -25.46 -4.07 -1.86
CA GLY A 229 -25.02 -5.31 -1.21
C GLY A 229 -25.52 -5.47 0.23
N LEU A 230 -25.57 -4.38 1.01
CA LEU A 230 -26.10 -4.41 2.38
C LEU A 230 -27.60 -4.73 2.40
N GLU A 231 -28.38 -4.18 1.47
CA GLU A 231 -29.80 -4.46 1.32
C GLU A 231 -30.03 -5.95 0.99
N LYS A 232 -29.20 -6.54 0.12
CA LYS A 232 -29.27 -7.97 -0.22
C LYS A 232 -28.94 -8.87 0.97
N ILE A 233 -27.97 -8.48 1.79
CA ILE A 233 -27.63 -9.18 3.03
C ILE A 233 -28.80 -9.12 4.02
N ILE A 234 -29.37 -7.93 4.26
CA ILE A 234 -30.52 -7.74 5.16
C ILE A 234 -31.73 -8.52 4.65
N GLU A 235 -31.99 -8.48 3.34
CA GLU A 235 -33.06 -9.28 2.70
C GLU A 235 -32.87 -10.77 2.99
N ARG A 236 -31.65 -11.29 2.79
CA ARG A 236 -31.33 -12.69 3.06
C ARG A 236 -31.53 -13.05 4.54
N LEU A 237 -31.02 -12.24 5.47
CA LEU A 237 -31.18 -12.45 6.91
C LEU A 237 -32.67 -12.45 7.32
N THR A 238 -33.49 -11.60 6.71
CA THR A 238 -34.91 -11.49 7.02
C THR A 238 -35.73 -12.69 6.50
N GLN A 239 -35.36 -13.20 5.33
CA GLN A 239 -36.05 -14.33 4.69
C GLN A 239 -35.59 -15.70 5.18
N ASP A 240 -34.43 -15.78 5.85
CA ASP A 240 -33.89 -17.06 6.34
C ASP A 240 -34.75 -17.65 7.46
N GLN A 241 -35.29 -18.85 7.22
CA GLN A 241 -36.15 -19.57 8.16
C GLN A 241 -35.36 -20.49 9.10
N SER A 242 -34.04 -20.59 8.92
CA SER A 242 -33.20 -21.53 9.66
C SER A 242 -32.73 -21.00 11.02
N LEU A 243 -32.86 -19.69 11.24
CA LEU A 243 -32.52 -19.01 12.50
C LEU A 243 -33.56 -19.30 13.59
N HIS A 244 -33.10 -19.50 14.84
CA HIS A 244 -33.95 -19.68 16.00
C HIS A 244 -34.71 -18.41 16.37
N THR A 245 -34.04 -17.26 16.22
CA THR A 245 -34.58 -15.97 16.63
C THR A 245 -34.59 -14.97 15.47
N ARG A 246 -35.36 -13.90 15.65
CA ARG A 246 -35.35 -12.76 14.72
C ARG A 246 -34.30 -11.71 15.08
N LEU A 247 -33.43 -11.95 16.07
CA LEU A 247 -32.40 -10.99 16.50
C LEU A 247 -31.53 -10.54 15.33
N LEU A 248 -31.06 -11.50 14.54
CA LEU A 248 -30.18 -11.27 13.39
C LEU A 248 -30.87 -10.58 12.21
N THR A 249 -32.15 -10.23 12.32
CA THR A 249 -32.89 -9.42 11.32
C THR A 249 -32.91 -7.93 11.66
N GLN A 250 -32.43 -7.54 12.85
CA GLN A 250 -32.56 -6.19 13.39
C GLN A 250 -31.29 -5.33 13.20
N TRP A 251 -30.88 -5.15 11.95
CA TRP A 251 -29.70 -4.35 11.59
C TRP A 251 -30.08 -3.06 10.86
N GLU A 252 -29.30 -2.02 11.09
CA GLU A 252 -29.32 -0.79 10.29
C GLU A 252 -28.09 -0.74 9.40
N ALA A 253 -28.32 -0.51 8.10
CA ALA A 253 -27.29 -0.33 7.11
C ALA A 253 -26.82 1.13 7.05
N LEU A 254 -25.54 1.33 7.36
CA LEU A 254 -24.84 2.57 7.07
C LEU A 254 -23.98 2.38 5.82
N ASP A 255 -24.22 3.21 4.82
CA ASP A 255 -23.54 3.22 3.54
C ASP A 255 -23.12 4.66 3.26
N ILE A 256 -21.83 4.93 3.41
CA ILE A 256 -21.26 6.27 3.37
C ILE A 256 -20.25 6.33 2.22
N TYR A 257 -20.52 7.19 1.24
CA TYR A 257 -19.59 7.46 0.15
C TYR A 257 -18.96 8.85 0.35
N ASP A 258 -17.68 8.88 0.70
CA ASP A 258 -16.91 10.12 0.85
C ASP A 258 -15.47 9.94 0.33
N PRO A 259 -15.29 9.89 -1.01
CA PRO A 259 -14.00 9.63 -1.65
C PRO A 259 -12.98 10.75 -1.42
N HIS A 260 -13.42 11.93 -0.96
CA HIS A 260 -12.53 13.06 -0.66
C HIS A 260 -11.83 12.91 0.69
N HIS A 261 -12.44 12.20 1.65
CA HIS A 261 -11.97 12.12 3.03
C HIS A 261 -11.74 10.68 3.55
N PRO A 262 -10.95 9.84 2.86
CA PRO A 262 -10.72 8.45 3.25
C PRO A 262 -10.04 8.30 4.62
N PHE A 263 -9.17 9.22 5.07
CA PHE A 263 -8.55 9.07 6.39
C PHE A 263 -9.54 9.34 7.53
N LEU A 264 -10.44 10.31 7.33
CA LEU A 264 -11.55 10.53 8.24
C LEU A 264 -12.53 9.36 8.25
N LEU A 265 -12.81 8.73 7.10
CA LEU A 265 -13.63 7.51 7.05
C LEU A 265 -12.99 6.34 7.81
N ASP A 266 -11.66 6.17 7.75
CA ASP A 266 -10.97 5.15 8.55
C ASP A 266 -11.18 5.38 10.06
N GLU A 267 -11.08 6.64 10.52
CA GLU A 267 -11.32 6.97 11.93
C GLU A 267 -12.80 6.79 12.31
N LEU A 268 -13.74 7.19 11.45
CA LEU A 268 -15.16 6.97 11.67
C LEU A 268 -15.49 5.47 11.79
N GLN A 269 -14.94 4.63 10.90
CA GLN A 269 -15.11 3.17 10.98
C GLN A 269 -14.68 2.64 12.35
N ARG A 270 -13.49 3.04 12.81
CA ARG A 270 -12.95 2.67 14.14
C ARG A 270 -13.88 3.11 15.26
N ARG A 271 -14.39 4.35 15.21
CA ARG A 271 -15.28 4.89 16.25
C ARG A 271 -16.67 4.26 16.25
N LEU A 272 -17.21 3.90 15.09
CA LEU A 272 -18.46 3.16 14.99
C LEU A 272 -18.34 1.75 15.57
N SER A 273 -17.24 1.05 15.28
CA SER A 273 -16.96 -0.26 15.88
C SER A 273 -16.86 -0.18 17.40
N PHE A 274 -16.05 0.77 17.92
CA PHE A 274 -15.94 1.04 19.35
C PHE A 274 -17.29 1.35 19.99
N ALA A 275 -18.08 2.24 19.39
CA ALA A 275 -19.37 2.63 19.93
C ALA A 275 -20.37 1.47 19.92
N CYS A 276 -20.34 0.62 18.88
CA CYS A 276 -21.18 -0.57 18.79
C CYS A 276 -20.91 -1.52 19.96
N GLN A 277 -19.64 -1.87 20.20
CA GLN A 277 -19.24 -2.73 21.31
C GLN A 277 -19.61 -2.13 22.69
N ARG A 278 -19.54 -0.80 22.85
CA ARG A 278 -19.79 -0.14 24.14
C ARG A 278 -21.26 0.17 24.42
N VAL A 279 -22.12 0.21 23.40
CA VAL A 279 -23.54 0.59 23.55
C VAL A 279 -24.44 -0.61 23.36
N ALA A 280 -24.15 -1.47 22.38
CA ALA A 280 -24.95 -2.66 22.09
C ALA A 280 -24.31 -3.95 22.62
N GLU A 281 -23.12 -3.88 23.23
CA GLU A 281 -22.37 -5.03 23.78
C GLU A 281 -22.00 -6.11 22.76
N ILE A 282 -22.13 -5.78 21.48
CA ILE A 282 -21.78 -6.63 20.34
C ILE A 282 -21.01 -5.82 19.29
N PRO A 283 -20.09 -6.43 18.54
CA PRO A 283 -19.44 -5.76 17.42
C PRO A 283 -20.45 -5.47 16.29
N PRO A 284 -20.10 -4.58 15.34
CA PRO A 284 -20.84 -4.47 14.09
C PRO A 284 -20.91 -5.86 13.42
N LEU A 285 -22.03 -6.19 12.78
CA LEU A 285 -22.12 -7.47 12.08
C LEU A 285 -21.15 -7.51 10.89
N LEU A 286 -21.09 -6.40 10.15
CA LEU A 286 -20.24 -6.23 8.97
C LEU A 286 -19.53 -4.88 9.05
N GLU A 287 -18.29 -4.81 8.58
CA GLU A 287 -17.57 -3.54 8.41
C GLU A 287 -16.52 -3.60 7.29
N ILE A 288 -16.65 -2.72 6.30
CA ILE A 288 -15.69 -2.60 5.20
C ILE A 288 -15.52 -1.13 4.85
N HIS A 289 -14.27 -0.67 4.77
CA HIS A 289 -13.92 0.59 4.13
C HIS A 289 -12.96 0.34 2.98
N GLN A 290 -13.43 0.58 1.76
CA GLN A 290 -12.64 0.44 0.55
C GLN A 290 -13.12 1.44 -0.51
N ASP A 291 -12.19 1.98 -1.28
CA ASP A 291 -12.42 2.84 -2.44
C ASP A 291 -13.28 4.08 -2.12
N GLY A 292 -13.08 4.67 -0.94
CA GLY A 292 -13.80 5.87 -0.49
C GLY A 292 -15.23 5.61 -0.03
N ARG A 293 -15.61 4.33 0.15
CA ARG A 293 -16.95 3.93 0.62
C ARG A 293 -16.85 3.07 1.87
N LEU A 294 -17.58 3.46 2.91
CA LEU A 294 -17.68 2.76 4.18
C LEU A 294 -19.06 2.09 4.27
N PHE A 295 -19.04 0.78 4.50
CA PHE A 295 -20.22 -0.05 4.72
C PHE A 295 -20.14 -0.67 6.11
N ILE A 296 -21.22 -0.55 6.89
CA ILE A 296 -21.28 -1.15 8.22
C ILE A 296 -22.73 -1.51 8.57
N LEU A 297 -22.91 -2.65 9.25
CA LEU A 297 -24.19 -3.06 9.83
C LEU A 297 -24.13 -2.96 11.35
N ILE A 298 -24.97 -2.10 11.92
CA ILE A 298 -25.06 -1.88 13.37
C ILE A 298 -26.44 -2.28 13.91
N PRO A 299 -26.57 -2.60 15.21
CA PRO A 299 -27.86 -2.98 15.80
C PRO A 299 -28.89 -1.86 15.70
N LYS A 300 -30.03 -2.16 15.09
CA LYS A 300 -31.06 -1.15 14.76
C LYS A 300 -31.63 -0.46 16.00
N ALA A 301 -31.78 -1.19 17.11
CA ALA A 301 -32.38 -0.66 18.34
C ALA A 301 -31.51 0.41 19.02
N GLN A 302 -30.18 0.34 18.86
CA GLN A 302 -29.22 1.27 19.48
C GLN A 302 -28.53 2.18 18.45
N ALA A 303 -28.98 2.18 17.20
CA ALA A 303 -28.24 2.79 16.10
C ALA A 303 -27.95 4.28 16.31
N ASP A 304 -28.92 5.06 16.78
CA ASP A 304 -28.74 6.50 17.01
C ASP A 304 -27.78 6.79 18.17
N ALA A 305 -27.82 5.98 19.23
CA ALA A 305 -26.88 6.08 20.35
C ALA A 305 -25.45 5.72 19.91
N ILE A 306 -25.30 4.70 19.06
CA ILE A 306 -24.01 4.30 18.47
C ILE A 306 -23.46 5.42 17.59
N LYS A 307 -24.27 5.97 16.67
CA LYS A 307 -23.85 7.07 15.78
C LYS A 307 -23.39 8.29 16.57
N THR A 308 -24.17 8.71 17.57
CA THR A 308 -23.86 9.89 18.40
C THR A 308 -22.54 9.69 19.15
N LYS A 309 -22.40 8.57 19.87
CA LYS A 309 -21.17 8.25 20.62
C LYS A 309 -19.94 8.12 19.72
N ALA A 310 -20.11 7.57 18.51
CA ALA A 310 -19.03 7.46 17.54
C ALA A 310 -18.55 8.83 17.05
N ILE A 311 -19.48 9.76 16.77
CA ILE A 311 -19.13 11.14 16.38
C ILE A 311 -18.43 11.86 17.53
N ASP A 312 -18.98 11.82 18.75
CA ASP A 312 -18.36 12.47 19.92
C ASP A 312 -16.92 11.98 20.11
N LYS A 313 -16.73 10.65 20.07
CA LYS A 313 -15.39 10.06 20.22
C LYS A 313 -14.46 10.35 19.05
N LEU A 314 -15.00 10.53 17.84
CA LEU A 314 -14.22 10.95 16.68
C LEU A 314 -13.66 12.35 16.94
N LEU A 315 -14.52 13.30 17.30
CA LEU A 315 -14.16 14.69 17.56
C LEU A 315 -13.10 14.82 18.66
N ASP A 316 -13.24 14.08 19.77
CA ASP A 316 -12.27 14.03 20.87
C ASP A 316 -10.86 13.57 20.43
N SER A 317 -10.77 12.85 19.32
CA SER A 317 -9.53 12.20 18.88
C SER A 317 -8.88 12.83 17.66
N LEU A 318 -9.47 13.91 17.12
CA LEU A 318 -8.90 14.60 15.99
C LEU A 318 -7.59 15.30 16.38
N PRO A 319 -6.58 15.30 15.49
CA PRO A 319 -5.24 15.79 15.79
C PRO A 319 -5.19 17.33 15.79
N PHE A 320 -5.69 17.93 16.88
CA PHE A 320 -5.47 19.34 17.20
C PHE A 320 -4.62 19.46 18.46
N PRO A 321 -3.35 18.96 18.44
CA PRO A 321 -2.51 19.09 19.61
C PRO A 321 -2.31 20.58 19.94
N LEU A 322 -2.06 20.84 21.22
CA LEU A 322 -1.50 22.10 21.65
C LEU A 322 -0.26 22.40 20.79
N THR A 323 -0.22 23.57 20.18
CA THR A 323 0.95 24.01 19.41
C THR A 323 1.47 25.33 19.93
N VAL A 324 2.79 25.43 20.02
CA VAL A 324 3.51 26.67 20.32
C VAL A 324 4.22 27.13 19.06
N ARG A 325 3.96 28.35 18.60
CA ARG A 325 4.50 28.89 17.34
C ARG A 325 5.17 30.24 17.55
N ALA A 326 6.26 30.48 16.80
CA ALA A 326 6.83 31.81 16.69
C ALA A 326 6.22 32.56 15.49
N PRO A 327 5.67 33.78 15.68
CA PRO A 327 4.90 34.47 14.63
C PRO A 327 5.77 34.92 13.45
N ASN A 328 7.07 35.14 13.63
CA ASN A 328 7.99 35.61 12.58
C ASN A 328 9.31 34.82 12.59
N LYS A 329 9.62 34.11 11.50
CA LYS A 329 10.91 33.42 11.33
C LYS A 329 12.07 34.43 11.41
N GLY A 330 12.96 34.27 12.38
CA GLY A 330 14.12 35.16 12.60
C GLY A 330 13.93 36.25 13.66
N THR A 331 12.76 36.33 14.29
CA THR A 331 12.55 37.16 15.49
C THR A 331 12.85 36.29 16.72
N PRO A 332 13.69 36.73 17.67
CA PRO A 332 13.99 35.93 18.86
C PRO A 332 12.72 35.70 19.68
N ALA A 333 12.46 34.43 20.01
CA ALA A 333 11.71 33.97 21.18
C ALA A 333 10.31 34.55 21.47
N ILE A 334 9.56 35.11 20.51
CA ILE A 334 8.13 35.44 20.72
C ILE A 334 7.29 34.20 20.39
N PHE A 335 6.34 33.84 21.27
CA PHE A 335 5.51 32.63 21.11
C PHE A 335 4.01 32.91 21.17
N GLU A 336 3.23 32.09 20.47
CA GLU A 336 1.77 32.00 20.56
C GLU A 336 1.37 30.54 20.86
N ILE A 337 0.49 30.33 21.84
CA ILE A 337 -0.15 29.02 22.11
C ILE A 337 -1.44 28.96 21.29
N ARG A 338 -1.66 27.84 20.58
CA ARG A 338 -2.86 27.61 19.76
C ARG A 338 -3.45 26.22 19.98
N ASN A 339 -4.73 26.09 19.60
CA ASN A 339 -5.54 24.87 19.57
C ASN A 339 -5.96 24.30 20.93
N ALA A 340 -5.47 24.85 22.05
CA ALA A 340 -5.83 24.41 23.40
C ALA A 340 -5.78 25.58 24.40
N ARG A 341 -6.45 25.41 25.55
CA ARG A 341 -6.37 26.29 26.72
C ARG A 341 -5.82 25.50 27.91
N PRO A 342 -4.53 25.12 27.90
CA PRO A 342 -3.98 24.22 28.91
C PRO A 342 -3.99 24.87 30.30
N THR A 343 -4.17 24.06 31.33
CA THR A 343 -3.69 24.40 32.69
C THR A 343 -2.15 24.42 32.71
N TYR A 344 -1.55 24.93 33.79
CA TYR A 344 -0.10 24.88 33.98
C TYR A 344 0.41 23.44 34.03
N VAL A 345 -0.35 22.54 34.67
CA VAL A 345 -0.03 21.11 34.75
C VAL A 345 -0.10 20.47 33.36
N GLU A 346 -1.16 20.71 32.60
CA GLU A 346 -1.31 20.21 31.22
C GLU A 346 -0.21 20.74 30.30
N LEU A 347 0.11 22.05 30.36
CA LEU A 347 1.17 22.64 29.53
C LEU A 347 2.53 21.98 29.84
N ARG A 348 2.78 21.67 31.11
CA ARG A 348 4.02 21.02 31.53
C ARG A 348 4.07 19.56 31.10
N HIS A 349 3.06 18.79 31.44
CA HIS A 349 3.02 17.35 31.18
C HIS A 349 2.86 17.03 29.69
N ASP A 350 1.92 17.69 29.00
CA ASP A 350 1.49 17.33 27.65
C ASP A 350 2.32 17.98 26.54
N PHE A 351 3.22 18.91 26.87
CA PHE A 351 4.05 19.58 25.87
C PHE A 351 5.53 19.68 26.26
N ILE A 352 5.83 20.15 27.47
CA ILE A 352 7.21 20.46 27.88
C ILE A 352 7.97 19.17 28.21
N ASP A 353 7.37 18.29 29.02
CA ASP A 353 8.01 17.05 29.47
C ASP A 353 8.04 15.98 28.36
N GLU A 354 7.37 16.23 27.23
CA GLU A 354 7.33 15.31 26.09
C GLU A 354 8.67 15.32 25.32
N GLU A 355 9.40 14.19 25.35
CA GLU A 355 10.75 14.07 24.78
C GLU A 355 10.80 14.36 23.26
N SER A 356 9.69 14.16 22.56
CA SER A 356 9.51 14.48 21.14
C SER A 356 9.65 15.98 20.84
N ASN A 357 9.38 16.84 21.84
CA ASN A 357 9.37 18.30 21.70
C ASN A 357 10.70 18.97 22.06
N LEU A 358 11.71 18.24 22.56
CA LEU A 358 13.00 18.83 23.01
C LEU A 358 13.66 19.74 21.96
N ASN A 359 13.63 19.37 20.67
CA ASN A 359 14.15 20.22 19.60
C ASN A 359 13.39 21.55 19.44
N ILE A 360 12.06 21.52 19.65
CA ILE A 360 11.20 22.71 19.61
C ILE A 360 11.51 23.58 20.83
N LEU A 361 11.69 22.98 22.01
CA LEU A 361 12.09 23.72 23.21
C LEU A 361 13.45 24.40 23.06
N GLY A 362 14.37 23.81 22.28
CA GLY A 362 15.62 24.47 21.89
C GLY A 362 15.42 25.81 21.16
N ASP A 363 14.30 25.97 20.43
CA ASP A 363 13.95 27.25 19.78
C ASP A 363 13.57 28.34 20.79
N PHE A 364 13.13 27.97 22.00
CA PHE A 364 12.82 28.93 23.07
C PHE A 364 14.06 29.70 23.52
N PHE A 365 15.24 29.10 23.36
CA PHE A 365 16.52 29.68 23.75
C PHE A 365 17.27 30.28 22.55
N THR A 366 16.56 31.07 21.75
CA THR A 366 17.12 31.79 20.60
C THR A 366 17.35 33.26 20.94
N ILE A 367 18.58 33.75 20.76
CA ILE A 367 18.95 35.16 21.00
C ILE A 367 19.56 35.80 19.75
N LYS A 368 19.73 37.13 19.76
CA LYS A 368 20.44 37.85 18.68
C LYS A 368 21.92 37.47 18.64
N SER A 369 22.46 37.26 17.44
CA SER A 369 23.83 36.77 17.24
C SER A 369 24.92 37.72 17.75
N ASN A 370 24.67 39.03 17.71
CA ASN A 370 25.60 40.06 18.20
C ASN A 370 25.74 40.07 19.73
N LEU A 371 24.81 39.45 20.47
CA LEU A 371 24.88 39.34 21.93
C LEU A 371 25.76 38.17 22.40
N VAL A 372 26.05 37.19 21.54
CA VAL A 372 26.71 35.94 21.97
C VAL A 372 28.07 36.21 22.61
N THR A 373 28.91 37.02 21.97
CA THR A 373 30.26 37.32 22.47
C THR A 373 30.24 38.03 23.83
N SER A 374 29.24 38.87 24.10
CA SER A 374 29.13 39.61 25.37
C SER A 374 28.54 38.79 26.52
N VAL A 375 27.79 37.72 26.23
CA VAL A 375 27.10 36.91 27.26
C VAL A 375 27.69 35.53 27.46
N GLN A 376 28.49 35.01 26.53
CA GLN A 376 28.98 33.63 26.52
C GLN A 376 29.71 33.25 27.82
N THR A 377 30.77 33.97 28.19
CA THR A 377 31.56 33.65 29.40
C THR A 377 30.72 33.77 30.68
N ARG A 378 29.84 34.78 30.74
CA ARG A 378 28.98 35.03 31.90
C ARG A 378 27.92 33.95 32.06
N LEU A 379 27.32 33.49 30.96
CA LEU A 379 26.37 32.37 30.98
C LEU A 379 27.06 31.05 31.30
N ASP A 380 28.26 30.82 30.77
CA ASP A 380 29.05 29.64 31.13
C ASP A 380 29.29 29.60 32.64
N GLU A 381 29.69 30.72 33.26
CA GLU A 381 29.90 30.80 34.71
C GLU A 381 28.62 30.56 35.52
N CYS A 382 27.49 31.19 35.15
CA CYS A 382 26.23 31.05 35.87
C CYS A 382 25.59 29.66 35.75
N LEU A 383 25.75 28.98 34.60
CA LEU A 383 24.99 27.77 34.28
C LEU A 383 25.81 26.47 34.44
N LYS A 384 27.13 26.57 34.59
CA LYS A 384 28.02 25.41 34.69
C LYS A 384 27.70 24.51 35.88
N GLU A 385 27.37 25.07 37.05
CA GLU A 385 27.09 24.29 38.27
C GLU A 385 25.86 23.40 38.14
N ILE A 386 24.86 23.82 37.36
CA ILE A 386 23.63 23.05 37.09
C ILE A 386 23.72 22.22 35.80
N GLY A 387 24.89 22.18 35.15
CA GLY A 387 25.13 21.41 33.93
C GLY A 387 24.49 22.00 32.66
N LEU A 388 24.07 23.28 32.68
CA LEU A 388 23.42 23.99 31.57
C LEU A 388 24.36 24.95 30.82
N ALA A 389 25.66 24.74 30.86
CA ALA A 389 26.60 25.56 30.08
C ALA A 389 26.16 25.65 28.60
N PRO A 390 26.07 26.87 28.01
CA PRO A 390 25.65 27.10 26.63
C PRO A 390 26.26 26.15 25.58
N GLN A 391 25.42 25.56 24.74
CA GLN A 391 25.81 24.69 23.61
C GLN A 391 25.42 25.34 22.27
N TRP A 392 26.12 26.43 21.94
CA TRP A 392 25.79 27.29 20.81
C TRP A 392 25.71 26.58 19.45
N SER A 393 24.72 26.94 18.64
CA SER A 393 24.60 26.45 17.26
C SER A 393 25.79 26.87 16.38
N LYS A 394 26.26 25.99 15.48
CA LYS A 394 27.42 26.25 14.59
C LYS A 394 27.17 27.32 13.51
N ASP A 395 25.93 27.74 13.31
CA ASP A 395 25.55 28.73 12.29
C ASP A 395 25.97 30.16 12.70
N THR A 396 27.12 30.62 12.23
CA THR A 396 27.69 31.95 12.58
C THR A 396 27.20 33.09 11.67
N GLY A 397 26.52 32.81 10.55
CA GLY A 397 26.07 33.81 9.58
C GLY A 397 24.61 34.28 9.70
N LYS A 398 23.86 33.82 10.72
CA LYS A 398 22.43 34.15 10.91
C LYS A 398 22.26 35.35 11.86
N GLN A 399 21.13 36.06 11.76
CA GLN A 399 20.80 37.18 12.66
C GLN A 399 20.47 36.73 14.10
N THR A 400 20.13 35.45 14.29
CA THR A 400 19.90 34.83 15.60
C THR A 400 20.69 33.54 15.75
N ARG A 401 21.01 33.16 17.00
CA ARG A 401 21.66 31.90 17.37
C ARG A 401 20.92 31.22 18.51
N LYS A 402 20.91 29.88 18.49
CA LYS A 402 20.36 29.05 19.56
C LYS A 402 21.42 28.80 20.63
N ILE A 403 21.05 28.93 21.89
CA ILE A 403 21.90 28.58 23.04
C ILE A 403 22.02 27.06 23.17
N TYR A 404 20.97 26.29 22.86
CA TYR A 404 20.98 24.83 22.88
C TYR A 404 20.51 24.27 21.52
N ALA A 405 21.46 23.95 20.65
CA ALA A 405 21.15 23.42 19.31
C ALA A 405 20.72 21.95 19.31
N ASP A 406 21.14 21.19 20.33
CA ASP A 406 20.85 19.75 20.48
C ASP A 406 20.60 19.41 21.96
N PRO A 407 19.40 19.71 22.49
CA PRO A 407 19.07 19.50 23.90
C PRO A 407 19.15 18.03 24.36
N TYR A 408 19.14 17.06 23.43
CA TYR A 408 19.30 15.64 23.75
C TYR A 408 20.68 15.31 24.36
N LYS A 409 21.69 16.14 24.09
CA LYS A 409 23.04 15.98 24.64
C LYS A 409 23.20 16.50 26.07
N LEU A 410 22.17 17.15 26.62
CA LEU A 410 22.21 17.61 28.01
C LEU A 410 22.16 16.39 28.97
N PRO A 411 22.97 16.40 30.05
CA PRO A 411 22.88 15.40 31.12
C PRO A 411 21.46 15.30 31.70
N PRO A 412 21.03 14.14 32.23
CA PRO A 412 19.65 13.95 32.74
C PRO A 412 19.21 15.02 33.76
N LEU A 413 20.06 15.35 34.73
CA LEU A 413 19.76 16.38 35.74
C LEU A 413 19.69 17.79 35.14
N ALA A 414 20.58 18.10 34.18
CA ALA A 414 20.55 19.37 33.46
C ALA A 414 19.29 19.50 32.59
N ARG A 415 18.77 18.37 32.08
CA ARG A 415 17.54 18.34 31.30
C ARG A 415 16.33 18.80 32.13
N GLU A 416 16.22 18.43 33.40
CA GLU A 416 15.14 18.92 34.26
C GLU A 416 15.18 20.45 34.43
N TYR A 417 16.37 21.03 34.62
CA TYR A 417 16.54 22.48 34.69
C TYR A 417 16.25 23.15 33.34
N PHE A 418 16.65 22.52 32.23
CA PHE A 418 16.32 22.99 30.88
C PHE A 418 14.80 23.10 30.67
N LEU A 419 14.04 22.07 31.09
CA LEU A 419 12.58 22.07 30.99
C LEU A 419 11.93 23.15 31.87
N GLN A 420 12.44 23.37 33.09
CA GLN A 420 11.97 24.48 33.96
C GLN A 420 12.22 25.85 33.34
N ALA A 421 13.42 26.06 32.79
CA ALA A 421 13.79 27.30 32.10
C ALA A 421 12.95 27.49 30.82
N ALA A 422 12.54 26.39 30.16
CA ALA A 422 11.76 26.44 28.92
C ALA A 422 10.34 26.96 29.17
N VAL A 423 9.66 26.49 30.22
CA VAL A 423 8.33 27.01 30.61
C VAL A 423 8.41 28.48 30.98
N LEU A 424 9.44 28.87 31.74
CA LEU A 424 9.62 30.26 32.15
C LEU A 424 9.91 31.16 30.93
N ALA A 425 10.78 30.73 30.02
CA ALA A 425 11.08 31.44 28.77
C ALA A 425 9.84 31.62 27.89
N LEU A 426 9.02 30.56 27.78
CA LEU A 426 7.77 30.54 27.04
C LEU A 426 6.80 31.59 27.59
N LEU A 427 6.48 31.55 28.88
CA LEU A 427 5.48 32.44 29.47
C LEU A 427 5.94 33.90 29.59
N LEU A 428 7.25 34.13 29.78
CA LEU A 428 7.83 35.48 29.76
C LEU A 428 7.70 36.14 28.38
N ASN A 429 7.87 35.38 27.30
CA ASN A 429 7.79 35.91 25.94
C ASN A 429 6.46 35.61 25.22
N LEU A 430 5.48 35.03 25.91
CA LEU A 430 4.20 34.67 25.33
C LEU A 430 3.46 35.93 24.87
N LYS A 431 3.08 35.96 23.60
CA LYS A 431 2.24 37.00 23.03
C LYS A 431 0.78 36.66 23.29
N VAL A 432 0.08 37.54 23.99
CA VAL A 432 -1.34 37.43 24.33
C VAL A 432 -2.07 38.63 23.73
N THR A 433 -3.20 38.42 23.07
CA THR A 433 -3.97 39.50 22.43
C THR A 433 -5.34 39.62 23.09
N PRO A 434 -5.48 40.33 24.23
CA PRO A 434 -6.75 40.47 24.92
C PRO A 434 -7.73 41.41 24.19
N PRO A 435 -9.05 41.32 24.46
CA PRO A 435 -10.04 42.27 23.96
C PRO A 435 -9.74 43.70 24.46
N LYS A 436 -10.18 44.73 23.69
CA LYS A 436 -9.88 46.17 23.92
C LYS A 436 -10.21 46.75 25.31
N LYS A 437 -10.81 46.00 26.23
CA LYS A 437 -11.23 46.43 27.58
C LYS A 437 -10.62 45.61 28.72
N VAL A 438 -9.76 44.64 28.43
CA VAL A 438 -9.14 43.77 29.44
C VAL A 438 -7.63 43.95 29.40
N THR A 439 -7.05 44.37 30.52
CA THR A 439 -5.61 44.55 30.65
C THR A 439 -4.99 43.26 31.18
N VAL A 440 -4.00 42.75 30.46
CA VAL A 440 -3.23 41.55 30.82
C VAL A 440 -1.77 41.95 30.87
N LEU A 441 -1.00 41.39 31.82
CA LEU A 441 0.41 41.72 31.97
C LEU A 441 1.16 41.54 30.65
N ASP A 442 1.81 42.60 30.19
CA ASP A 442 2.69 42.53 29.02
C ASP A 442 4.04 41.85 29.36
N GLN A 443 4.88 41.65 28.34
CA GLN A 443 6.13 40.91 28.51
C GLN A 443 7.15 41.65 29.41
N ASN A 444 7.12 42.98 29.43
CA ASN A 444 8.01 43.78 30.29
C ASN A 444 7.48 43.83 31.72
N GLU A 445 6.16 43.94 31.91
CA GLU A 445 5.51 43.87 33.22
C GLU A 445 5.76 42.51 33.88
N ARG A 446 5.67 41.40 33.11
CA ARG A 446 6.02 40.05 33.60
C ARG A 446 7.47 39.95 34.07
N GLU A 447 8.38 40.54 33.31
CA GLU A 447 9.81 40.59 33.66
C GLU A 447 10.05 41.35 34.96
N GLN A 448 9.34 42.48 35.17
CA GLN A 448 9.40 43.25 36.42
C GLN A 448 8.84 42.45 37.60
N VAL A 449 7.66 41.84 37.46
CA VAL A 449 7.05 41.01 38.51
C VAL A 449 7.99 39.87 38.90
N LEU A 450 8.58 39.16 37.92
CA LEU A 450 9.56 38.12 38.20
C LEU A 450 10.77 38.67 38.98
N SER A 451 11.30 39.82 38.57
CA SER A 451 12.46 40.44 39.20
C SER A 451 12.22 40.82 40.67
N THR A 452 10.99 41.24 41.03
CA THR A 452 10.63 41.57 42.42
C THR A 452 10.58 40.37 43.37
N LEU A 453 10.46 39.15 42.83
CA LEU A 453 10.38 37.92 43.62
C LEU A 453 11.76 37.33 43.92
N LEU A 454 12.82 37.83 43.28
CA LEU A 454 14.16 37.26 43.41
C LEU A 454 14.86 37.79 44.68
N PRO A 455 15.55 36.91 45.44
CA PRO A 455 16.28 37.28 46.65
C PRO A 455 17.61 37.99 46.34
N VAL A 456 18.02 37.97 45.06
CA VAL A 456 19.26 38.55 44.55
C VAL A 456 18.93 39.53 43.43
N THR A 457 19.67 40.63 43.37
CA THR A 457 19.53 41.63 42.31
C THR A 457 19.94 41.02 40.96
N VAL A 458 19.13 41.29 39.93
CA VAL A 458 19.46 40.91 38.55
C VAL A 458 20.81 41.54 38.17
N PRO A 459 21.77 40.79 37.64
CA PRO A 459 23.09 41.32 37.30
C PRO A 459 23.00 42.49 36.31
N ASP A 460 23.80 43.53 36.52
CA ASP A 460 23.79 44.75 35.70
C ASP A 460 23.91 44.43 34.21
N TRP A 461 24.82 43.52 33.86
CA TRP A 461 25.03 43.10 32.47
C TRP A 461 23.82 42.47 31.79
N LEU A 462 22.94 41.82 32.56
CA LEU A 462 21.72 41.23 32.05
C LEU A 462 20.65 42.31 31.86
N SER A 463 20.58 43.26 32.81
CA SER A 463 19.67 44.41 32.73
C SER A 463 20.00 45.39 31.59
N GLU A 464 21.29 45.49 31.21
CA GLU A 464 21.79 46.34 30.12
C GLU A 464 21.46 45.82 28.72
N ILE A 465 20.93 44.60 28.58
CA ILE A 465 20.55 44.05 27.27
C ILE A 465 19.31 44.79 26.74
N GLU A 466 19.49 45.61 25.70
CA GLU A 466 18.41 46.40 25.10
C GLU A 466 17.29 45.55 24.47
N TRP A 467 17.67 44.40 23.89
CA TRP A 467 16.73 43.50 23.20
C TRP A 467 15.93 42.66 24.20
N GLY A 468 14.74 43.15 24.57
CA GLY A 468 13.89 42.55 25.60
C GLY A 468 13.61 41.04 25.41
N GLU A 469 13.43 40.55 24.19
CA GLU A 469 13.19 39.12 23.95
C GLU A 469 14.42 38.26 24.28
N SER A 470 15.60 38.72 23.85
CA SER A 470 16.86 38.03 24.17
C SER A 470 17.19 38.13 25.65
N ARG A 471 16.90 39.27 26.29
CA ARG A 471 17.07 39.47 27.73
C ARG A 471 16.22 38.51 28.54
N ARG A 472 14.92 38.37 28.23
CA ARG A 472 14.01 37.44 28.92
C ARG A 472 14.40 35.98 28.78
N VAL A 473 14.94 35.58 27.63
CA VAL A 473 15.50 34.22 27.42
C VAL A 473 16.71 33.97 28.33
N ILE A 474 17.61 34.93 28.45
CA ILE A 474 18.80 34.80 29.29
C ILE A 474 18.39 34.86 30.78
N LEU A 475 17.41 35.71 31.11
CA LEU A 475 16.83 35.82 32.44
C LEU A 475 16.20 34.50 32.89
N SER A 476 15.46 33.80 32.03
CA SER A 476 14.84 32.53 32.43
C SER A 476 15.90 31.47 32.82
N LEU A 477 17.00 31.39 32.08
CA LEU A 477 18.12 30.48 32.40
C LEU A 477 18.80 30.86 33.71
N TRP A 478 19.08 32.15 33.90
CA TRP A 478 19.73 32.63 35.12
C TRP A 478 18.83 32.43 36.35
N VAL A 479 17.54 32.73 36.25
CA VAL A 479 16.57 32.50 37.34
C VAL A 479 16.47 31.02 37.71
N THR A 480 16.54 30.11 36.74
CA THR A 480 16.61 28.66 37.03
C THR A 480 17.87 28.29 37.81
N ALA A 481 19.02 28.89 37.51
CA ALA A 481 20.25 28.67 38.28
C ALA A 481 20.16 29.26 39.69
N VAL A 482 19.58 30.45 39.86
CA VAL A 482 19.34 31.06 41.19
C VAL A 482 18.38 30.22 42.03
N ALA A 483 17.30 29.70 41.44
CA ALA A 483 16.34 28.87 42.14
C ALA A 483 16.92 27.56 42.68
N GLN A 484 18.06 27.10 42.13
CA GLN A 484 18.78 25.95 42.69
C GLN A 484 19.50 26.27 43.99
N GLN A 485 19.95 27.52 44.15
CA GLN A 485 20.58 28.01 45.38
C GLN A 485 19.53 28.46 46.42
N HIS A 486 18.29 28.68 45.98
CA HIS A 486 17.15 29.16 46.77
C HIS A 486 15.89 28.30 46.54
N PRO A 487 15.78 27.13 47.21
CA PRO A 487 14.71 26.15 46.95
C PRO A 487 13.28 26.70 47.08
N GLU A 488 13.06 27.71 47.92
CA GLU A 488 11.80 28.43 48.09
C GLU A 488 11.30 29.11 46.81
N LEU A 489 12.20 29.52 45.91
CA LEU A 489 11.85 30.09 44.61
C LEU A 489 11.24 29.06 43.69
N LYS A 490 11.63 27.77 43.84
CA LYS A 490 11.09 26.70 43.02
C LYS A 490 9.58 26.59 43.20
N THR A 491 9.10 26.64 44.44
CA THR A 491 7.67 26.63 44.76
C THR A 491 6.99 27.95 44.38
N THR A 492 7.66 29.09 44.63
CA THR A 492 7.09 30.42 44.37
C THR A 492 6.86 30.67 42.88
N ILE A 493 7.76 30.20 42.01
CA ILE A 493 7.67 30.40 40.56
C ILE A 493 6.94 29.24 39.88
N TRP A 494 7.36 27.99 40.13
CA TRP A 494 6.90 26.80 39.40
C TRP A 494 5.93 25.89 40.18
N GLY A 495 5.57 26.22 41.43
CA GLY A 495 4.64 25.44 42.25
C GLY A 495 3.19 25.51 41.75
N GLU A 496 2.32 24.69 42.33
CA GLU A 496 0.91 24.58 41.90
C GLU A 496 0.17 25.93 41.95
N THR A 497 0.45 26.77 42.95
CA THR A 497 -0.08 28.14 43.07
C THR A 497 0.95 29.23 42.76
N GLY A 498 2.06 28.85 42.11
CA GLY A 498 3.18 29.72 41.81
C GLY A 498 2.89 30.73 40.71
N LEU A 499 3.87 31.63 40.46
CA LEU A 499 3.76 32.73 39.50
C LEU A 499 3.30 32.28 38.11
N LEU A 500 3.84 31.16 37.61
CA LEU A 500 3.54 30.69 36.25
C LEU A 500 2.10 30.16 36.13
N THR A 501 1.58 29.52 37.18
CA THR A 501 0.16 29.15 37.25
C THR A 501 -0.73 30.39 37.28
N GLN A 502 -0.39 31.38 38.11
CA GLN A 502 -1.19 32.60 38.23
C GLN A 502 -1.22 33.39 36.92
N TRP A 503 -0.11 33.44 36.18
CA TRP A 503 -0.07 34.05 34.85
C TRP A 503 -0.92 33.31 33.83
N LEU A 504 -0.83 31.98 33.79
CA LEU A 504 -1.52 31.18 32.79
C LEU A 504 -3.02 31.04 33.09
N GLU A 505 -3.39 30.76 34.33
CA GLU A 505 -4.74 30.41 34.77
C GLU A 505 -5.49 31.57 35.43
N GLY A 506 -4.77 32.53 35.99
CA GLY A 506 -5.33 33.68 36.68
C GLY A 506 -5.39 33.50 38.20
N THR A 507 -6.00 34.48 38.85
CA THR A 507 -6.32 34.47 40.28
C THR A 507 -7.80 34.81 40.44
N GLU A 508 -8.31 34.82 41.68
CA GLU A 508 -9.69 35.29 41.96
C GLU A 508 -9.97 36.71 41.45
N THR A 509 -8.92 37.53 41.28
CA THR A 509 -9.02 38.95 40.89
C THR A 509 -8.56 39.24 39.47
N THR A 510 -7.84 38.32 38.82
CA THR A 510 -7.20 38.55 37.51
C THR A 510 -7.41 37.37 36.57
N THR A 511 -7.86 37.62 35.35
CA THR A 511 -8.01 36.57 34.32
C THR A 511 -6.64 36.13 33.77
N GLY A 512 -6.39 34.82 33.70
CA GLY A 512 -5.15 34.26 33.16
C GLY A 512 -5.03 34.31 31.63
N PHE A 513 -3.83 34.06 31.12
CA PHE A 513 -3.54 34.07 29.68
C PHE A 513 -4.36 33.05 28.89
N ARG A 514 -4.69 31.90 29.50
CA ARG A 514 -5.35 30.78 28.82
C ARG A 514 -6.70 31.14 28.19
N GLU A 515 -7.41 32.11 28.75
CA GLU A 515 -8.72 32.54 28.23
C GLU A 515 -8.63 33.27 26.89
N TYR A 516 -7.44 33.74 26.52
CA TYR A 516 -7.23 34.51 25.29
C TYR A 516 -6.57 33.68 24.17
N PHE A 517 -6.36 32.38 24.38
CA PHE A 517 -5.81 31.52 23.33
C PHE A 517 -6.90 31.18 22.29
N PRO A 518 -6.61 31.31 20.99
CA PRO A 518 -7.57 30.99 19.95
C PRO A 518 -7.87 29.48 19.93
N LEU A 519 -9.16 29.15 20.03
CA LEU A 519 -9.68 27.80 19.86
C LEU A 519 -10.06 27.57 18.40
N ASP A 520 -9.04 27.43 17.54
CA ASP A 520 -9.24 27.16 16.11
C ASP A 520 -10.01 25.83 15.86
N HIS A 521 -10.21 24.98 16.88
CA HIS A 521 -10.82 23.65 16.78
C HIS A 521 -12.35 23.64 16.85
N GLU A 522 -13.02 24.57 17.54
CA GLU A 522 -14.49 24.52 17.73
C GLU A 522 -15.25 24.59 16.39
N PRO A 523 -14.95 25.54 15.47
CA PRO A 523 -15.60 25.58 14.15
C PRO A 523 -15.29 24.34 13.31
N ILE A 524 -14.11 23.74 13.51
CA ILE A 524 -13.70 22.53 12.79
C ILE A 524 -14.49 21.32 13.29
N ALA A 525 -14.59 21.15 14.61
CA ALA A 525 -15.35 20.07 15.23
C ALA A 525 -16.83 20.15 14.84
N ALA A 526 -17.41 21.35 14.87
CA ALA A 526 -18.78 21.57 14.41
C ALA A 526 -18.97 21.21 12.93
N ALA A 527 -18.04 21.59 12.05
CA ALA A 527 -18.13 21.26 10.63
C ALA A 527 -18.04 19.75 10.37
N ILE A 528 -17.20 19.03 11.11
CA ILE A 528 -17.05 17.56 10.98
C ILE A 528 -18.26 16.83 11.54
N ALA A 529 -18.79 17.29 12.67
CA ALA A 529 -20.02 16.76 13.24
C ALA A 529 -21.17 16.85 12.24
N VAL A 530 -21.41 18.05 11.66
CA VAL A 530 -22.46 18.27 10.67
C VAL A 530 -22.24 17.41 9.42
N HIS A 531 -21.00 17.35 8.91
CA HIS A 531 -20.66 16.56 7.72
C HIS A 531 -21.00 15.08 7.90
N PHE A 532 -20.58 14.47 9.03
CA PHE A 532 -20.87 13.05 9.27
C PHE A 532 -22.30 12.77 9.72
N GLN A 533 -22.96 13.70 10.42
CA GLN A 533 -24.40 13.60 10.70
C GLN A 533 -25.21 13.54 9.41
N GLN A 534 -24.93 14.44 8.46
CA GLN A 534 -25.59 14.44 7.14
C GLN A 534 -25.36 13.12 6.40
N LEU A 535 -24.12 12.63 6.33
CA LEU A 535 -23.79 11.36 5.68
C LEU A 535 -24.49 10.16 6.33
N LEU A 536 -24.46 10.07 7.65
CA LEU A 536 -25.09 8.99 8.41
C LEU A 536 -26.62 9.01 8.29
N SER A 537 -27.20 10.20 8.12
CA SER A 537 -28.63 10.37 7.85
C SER A 537 -29.00 10.25 6.37
N LYS A 538 -28.06 9.85 5.49
CA LYS A 538 -28.23 9.74 4.04
C LYS A 538 -28.73 11.04 3.38
N GLN A 539 -28.36 12.18 3.97
CA GLN A 539 -28.72 13.50 3.46
C GLN A 539 -27.66 13.99 2.46
N ARG A 540 -28.07 14.91 1.58
CA ARG A 540 -27.13 15.65 0.74
C ARG A 540 -26.21 16.47 1.63
N LEU A 541 -24.90 16.34 1.41
CA LEU A 541 -23.91 17.22 2.03
C LEU A 541 -24.16 18.68 1.61
N HIS A 542 -24.31 19.55 2.60
CA HIS A 542 -24.38 20.99 2.40
C HIS A 542 -23.61 21.72 3.49
N PRO A 543 -22.89 22.81 3.16
CA PRO A 543 -22.22 23.62 4.18
C PRO A 543 -23.25 24.34 5.06
N SER A 544 -22.79 24.90 6.18
CA SER A 544 -23.62 25.74 7.06
C SER A 544 -24.11 27.02 6.37
N ASN A 545 -23.39 27.51 5.36
CA ASN A 545 -23.76 28.68 4.57
C ASN A 545 -23.41 28.50 3.08
N GLU A 546 -24.44 28.21 2.26
CA GLU A 546 -24.29 28.04 0.80
C GLU A 546 -23.99 29.34 0.04
N SER A 547 -24.25 30.51 0.64
CA SER A 547 -24.04 31.82 0.00
C SER A 547 -22.58 32.29 0.01
N THR A 548 -21.68 31.53 0.63
CA THR A 548 -20.27 31.88 0.72
C THR A 548 -19.61 31.86 -0.66
N GLU A 549 -18.90 32.94 -1.03
CA GLU A 549 -18.32 33.09 -2.38
C GLU A 549 -17.13 32.16 -2.66
N GLY A 550 -16.30 31.89 -1.65
CA GLY A 550 -15.12 31.03 -1.79
C GLY A 550 -15.49 29.55 -1.98
N ARG A 551 -14.70 28.81 -2.76
CA ARG A 551 -14.92 27.38 -3.06
C ARG A 551 -13.74 26.54 -2.60
N CYS A 552 -14.02 25.49 -1.83
CA CYS A 552 -13.03 24.55 -1.33
C CYS A 552 -12.28 23.91 -2.49
N LEU A 553 -10.94 23.96 -2.47
CA LEU A 553 -10.08 23.37 -3.49
C LEU A 553 -10.36 21.88 -3.79
N PHE A 554 -10.76 21.11 -2.78
CA PHE A 554 -10.91 19.65 -2.89
C PHE A 554 -12.32 19.19 -3.20
N THR A 555 -13.31 19.84 -2.61
CA THR A 555 -14.71 19.40 -2.64
C THR A 555 -15.62 20.35 -3.39
N ASP A 556 -15.11 21.53 -3.80
CA ASP A 556 -15.86 22.63 -4.40
C ASP A 556 -17.00 23.21 -3.51
N PHE A 557 -17.06 22.81 -2.24
CA PHE A 557 -18.04 23.35 -1.30
C PHE A 557 -17.77 24.82 -0.95
N PRO A 558 -18.83 25.64 -0.81
CA PRO A 558 -18.73 27.01 -0.29
C PRO A 558 -17.94 27.06 1.03
N THR A 559 -16.90 27.90 1.09
CA THR A 559 -16.08 28.09 2.30
C THR A 559 -15.36 29.44 2.30
N SER A 560 -15.28 30.05 3.48
CA SER A 560 -14.50 31.26 3.76
C SER A 560 -13.17 30.96 4.45
N SER A 561 -12.93 29.70 4.84
CA SER A 561 -11.68 29.28 5.46
C SER A 561 -10.58 29.21 4.42
N LEU A 562 -9.39 29.70 4.78
CA LEU A 562 -8.25 29.84 3.89
C LEU A 562 -7.07 28.98 4.35
N VAL A 563 -6.23 28.58 3.40
CA VAL A 563 -4.93 27.96 3.70
C VAL A 563 -4.03 29.00 4.37
N ASN A 564 -3.69 28.79 5.65
CA ASN A 564 -2.70 29.61 6.38
C ASN A 564 -1.25 29.32 5.92
N ASP A 565 -0.33 30.26 6.14
CA ASP A 565 1.09 30.22 5.70
C ASP A 565 1.94 29.05 6.24
N ASN A 566 1.46 28.33 7.26
CA ASN A 566 2.10 27.11 7.74
C ASN A 566 1.05 26.02 7.97
N PRO A 567 0.52 25.47 6.87
CA PRO A 567 -0.46 24.42 6.97
C PRO A 567 0.34 23.16 7.26
N GLU A 568 0.18 22.56 8.43
CA GLU A 568 0.65 21.20 8.70
C GLU A 568 -0.14 20.16 7.85
N MET A 569 -0.49 20.53 6.62
CA MET A 569 -1.24 19.78 5.64
C MET A 569 -0.26 19.13 4.68
N TYR A 570 -0.43 17.84 4.47
CA TYR A 570 0.43 17.08 3.59
C TYR A 570 0.39 17.61 2.15
N ALA A 571 1.57 17.95 1.61
CA ALA A 571 1.82 18.34 0.22
C ALA A 571 1.07 19.59 -0.31
N LEU A 572 0.53 20.43 0.59
CA LEU A 572 -0.11 21.70 0.21
C LEU A 572 0.80 22.87 0.57
N LYS A 573 1.37 23.53 -0.44
CA LYS A 573 1.95 24.87 -0.30
C LYS A 573 0.93 25.87 -0.86
N ALA A 574 0.64 26.94 -0.14
CA ALA A 574 -0.32 27.97 -0.58
C ALA A 574 0.01 28.51 -1.99
N SER A 575 1.31 28.60 -2.33
CA SER A 575 1.81 29.05 -3.63
C SER A 575 1.58 28.08 -4.81
N ALA A 576 1.15 26.83 -4.57
CA ALA A 576 0.98 25.83 -5.64
C ALA A 576 -0.34 26.00 -6.43
N PHE A 577 -1.25 26.86 -5.96
CA PHE A 577 -2.61 27.03 -6.50
C PHE A 577 -2.92 28.45 -6.98
N THR A 578 -1.96 29.37 -6.85
CA THR A 578 -2.05 30.74 -7.35
C THR A 578 -1.68 30.76 -8.85
N GLY A 579 -2.58 31.23 -9.72
CA GLY A 579 -2.30 31.44 -11.14
C GLY A 579 -2.60 30.27 -12.11
N ARG A 580 -3.47 29.32 -11.75
CA ARG A 580 -3.97 28.30 -12.70
C ARG A 580 -5.07 28.88 -13.60
N GLU A 581 -5.08 28.49 -14.87
CA GLU A 581 -6.12 28.85 -15.84
C GLU A 581 -7.52 28.54 -15.29
N GLY A 582 -8.42 29.54 -15.32
CA GLY A 582 -9.80 29.42 -14.87
C GLY A 582 -10.14 30.13 -13.55
N LYS A 583 -9.17 30.72 -12.84
CA LYS A 583 -9.45 31.64 -11.72
C LYS A 583 -9.43 33.10 -12.17
N PRO A 584 -10.32 33.97 -11.64
CA PRO A 584 -10.39 35.40 -11.99
C PRO A 584 -9.27 36.24 -11.35
N ASP A 585 -8.18 35.63 -10.90
CA ASP A 585 -7.08 36.36 -10.27
C ASP A 585 -6.11 36.86 -11.33
N SER A 586 -5.96 38.19 -11.39
CA SER A 586 -5.02 38.91 -12.25
C SER A 586 -3.58 38.38 -12.08
N ILE A 587 -2.81 38.38 -13.18
CA ILE A 587 -1.35 38.12 -13.20
C ILE A 587 -0.57 39.11 -12.28
N THR A 588 -1.22 40.20 -11.85
CA THR A 588 -0.70 41.18 -10.89
C THR A 588 -1.14 40.96 -9.44
N ALA A 589 -1.87 39.88 -9.12
CA ALA A 589 -2.27 39.59 -7.75
C ALA A 589 -1.02 39.33 -6.89
N PRO A 590 -0.96 39.84 -5.65
CA PRO A 590 0.19 39.66 -4.79
C PRO A 590 0.47 38.16 -4.59
N SER A 591 1.73 37.83 -4.30
CA SER A 591 2.26 36.50 -3.95
C SER A 591 1.56 35.77 -2.78
N ASN A 592 0.42 36.27 -2.30
CA ASN A 592 -0.37 35.84 -1.16
C ASN A 592 -1.77 35.35 -1.60
N GLY A 593 -1.87 34.62 -2.72
CA GLY A 593 -3.17 34.19 -3.23
C GLY A 593 -3.93 33.33 -2.22
N GLN A 594 -5.14 33.77 -1.89
CA GLN A 594 -6.01 33.11 -0.93
C GLN A 594 -6.56 31.82 -1.55
N THR A 595 -6.24 30.66 -0.96
CA THR A 595 -6.78 29.37 -1.40
C THR A 595 -7.84 28.92 -0.41
N PRO A 596 -9.15 28.94 -0.76
CA PRO A 596 -10.19 28.48 0.14
C PRO A 596 -10.16 26.96 0.32
N ILE A 597 -10.33 26.50 1.56
CA ILE A 597 -10.36 25.09 1.93
C ILE A 597 -11.37 24.86 3.06
N SER A 598 -12.19 23.82 2.94
CA SER A 598 -13.15 23.48 3.99
C SER A 598 -12.45 22.93 5.23
N TYR A 599 -13.05 23.11 6.41
CA TYR A 599 -12.50 22.56 7.65
C TYR A 599 -12.37 21.03 7.63
N VAL A 600 -13.31 20.33 7.00
CA VAL A 600 -13.26 18.86 6.85
C VAL A 600 -12.03 18.44 6.05
N SER A 601 -11.75 19.12 4.93
CA SER A 601 -10.56 18.83 4.11
C SER A 601 -9.26 19.22 4.81
N VAL A 602 -9.25 20.26 5.66
CA VAL A 602 -8.08 20.58 6.50
C VAL A 602 -7.72 19.42 7.42
N VAL A 603 -8.71 18.83 8.09
CA VAL A 603 -8.47 17.72 9.03
C VAL A 603 -8.03 16.45 8.32
N GLU A 604 -8.68 16.12 7.20
CA GLU A 604 -8.26 15.02 6.34
C GLU A 604 -6.77 15.15 5.97
N HIS A 605 -6.33 16.34 5.56
CA HIS A 605 -4.93 16.57 5.19
C HIS A 605 -3.96 16.60 6.38
N LYS A 606 -4.42 16.96 7.57
CA LYS A 606 -3.64 16.81 8.82
C LYS A 606 -3.46 15.33 9.18
N LEU A 607 -4.52 14.51 9.10
CA LEU A 607 -4.44 13.07 9.30
C LEU A 607 -3.49 12.41 8.30
N ARG A 608 -3.55 12.81 7.03
CA ARG A 608 -2.59 12.41 5.99
C ARG A 608 -1.15 12.73 6.37
N ASN A 609 -0.90 13.95 6.87
CA ASN A 609 0.43 14.35 7.30
C ASN A 609 0.94 13.53 8.48
N THR A 610 0.08 13.26 9.47
CA THR A 610 0.41 12.40 10.61
C THR A 610 0.75 10.98 10.16
N ALA A 611 -0.05 10.40 9.27
CA ALA A 611 0.22 9.07 8.70
C ALA A 611 1.54 9.05 7.91
N PHE A 612 1.79 10.05 7.07
CA PHE A 612 3.04 10.16 6.31
C PHE A 612 4.27 10.30 7.21
N LYS A 613 4.21 11.12 8.25
CA LYS A 613 5.31 11.26 9.24
C LYS A 613 5.64 9.94 9.95
N ARG A 614 4.64 9.10 10.21
CA ARG A 614 4.82 7.76 10.81
C ARG A 614 5.38 6.75 9.81
N GLN A 615 4.87 6.77 8.58
CA GLN A 615 5.23 5.84 7.51
C GLN A 615 6.64 6.09 6.94
N GLY A 616 7.02 7.37 6.81
CA GLY A 616 8.19 7.80 6.05
C GLY A 616 7.95 7.73 4.53
N GLY A 617 8.86 8.28 3.74
CA GLY A 617 8.76 8.28 2.28
C GLY A 617 9.61 9.38 1.64
N LYS A 618 9.82 9.28 0.32
CA LYS A 618 10.49 10.35 -0.43
C LYS A 618 9.50 11.45 -0.78
N GLU A 619 9.97 12.70 -0.81
CA GLU A 619 9.16 13.87 -1.15
C GLU A 619 8.98 14.07 -2.67
N ASP A 620 9.53 13.20 -3.53
CA ASP A 620 9.47 13.29 -4.99
C ASP A 620 8.39 12.38 -5.61
N GLY A 621 7.91 12.73 -6.81
CA GLY A 621 6.87 11.98 -7.54
C GLY A 621 5.44 12.49 -7.33
N VAL A 622 4.50 11.91 -8.06
CA VAL A 622 3.09 12.32 -8.08
C VAL A 622 2.37 11.71 -6.87
N PRO A 623 1.69 12.52 -6.02
CA PRO A 623 0.92 11.99 -4.92
C PRO A 623 -0.28 11.21 -5.43
N THR A 624 -0.46 10.01 -4.90
CA THR A 624 -1.50 9.08 -5.33
C THR A 624 -2.15 8.45 -4.11
N LEU A 625 -3.47 8.34 -4.13
CA LEU A 625 -4.20 7.65 -3.07
C LEU A 625 -4.13 6.15 -3.34
N VAL A 626 -3.75 5.39 -2.32
CA VAL A 626 -3.88 3.94 -2.37
C VAL A 626 -5.03 3.54 -1.46
N SER A 627 -5.93 2.74 -2.00
CA SER A 627 -7.07 2.16 -1.30
C SER A 627 -6.81 0.67 -1.09
N SER A 628 -6.91 0.24 0.16
CA SER A 628 -7.06 -1.16 0.55
C SER A 628 -8.04 -1.24 1.71
N PRO A 629 -8.70 -2.39 1.93
CA PRO A 629 -9.47 -2.63 3.15
C PRO A 629 -8.58 -2.46 4.40
N VAL A 630 -9.08 -1.73 5.39
CA VAL A 630 -8.41 -1.54 6.70
C VAL A 630 -8.63 -2.77 7.60
N THR A 631 -9.76 -3.45 7.43
CA THR A 631 -10.16 -4.71 8.08
C THR A 631 -10.11 -5.89 7.09
N THR A 632 -10.02 -7.13 7.60
CA THR A 632 -10.14 -8.36 6.78
C THR A 632 -11.56 -8.91 6.76
N GLY A 633 -11.93 -9.51 5.63
CA GLY A 633 -13.21 -10.14 5.43
C GLY A 633 -14.39 -9.17 5.47
N LEU A 634 -15.58 -9.74 5.37
CA LEU A 634 -16.86 -9.02 5.39
C LEU A 634 -17.33 -8.72 6.81
N PHE A 635 -17.24 -9.72 7.69
CA PHE A 635 -17.78 -9.66 9.04
C PHE A 635 -16.93 -8.78 9.98
N GLY A 636 -17.62 -8.00 10.82
CA GLY A 636 -17.02 -7.10 11.80
C GLY A 636 -16.06 -7.84 12.72
N ALA A 637 -14.90 -7.25 12.98
CA ALA A 637 -13.79 -7.99 13.55
C ALA A 637 -13.92 -8.14 15.08
N LEU A 638 -13.98 -9.40 15.54
CA LEU A 638 -14.21 -9.77 16.95
C LEU A 638 -13.09 -9.39 17.90
N ILE A 639 -11.85 -9.29 17.41
CA ILE A 639 -10.63 -9.15 18.21
C ILE A 639 -9.86 -7.84 17.92
N LEU A 640 -10.55 -6.81 17.42
CA LEU A 640 -9.90 -5.52 17.17
C LEU A 640 -9.67 -4.75 18.46
N ASN A 641 -8.44 -4.27 18.62
CA ASN A 641 -8.13 -3.26 19.62
C ASN A 641 -8.49 -1.87 19.07
N GLU A 642 -9.69 -1.39 19.39
CA GLU A 642 -10.20 -0.09 18.92
C GLU A 642 -9.60 1.13 19.66
N ASP A 643 -8.93 0.90 20.79
CA ASP A 643 -8.29 1.93 21.60
C ASP A 643 -6.93 2.36 21.03
N LYS A 644 -6.25 1.49 20.27
CA LYS A 644 -5.00 1.82 19.58
C LYS A 644 -5.25 2.63 18.30
N ASP A 645 -4.30 3.50 17.99
CA ASP A 645 -4.25 4.22 16.71
C ASP A 645 -4.11 3.26 15.52
N ILE A 646 -4.69 3.64 14.38
CA ILE A 646 -4.56 2.88 13.13
C ILE A 646 -3.11 2.96 12.64
N GLN A 647 -2.45 1.80 12.55
CA GLN A 647 -1.07 1.70 12.10
C GLN A 647 -0.95 2.04 10.61
N ALA A 648 0.03 2.84 10.22
CA ALA A 648 0.32 3.13 8.80
C ALA A 648 1.59 2.37 8.36
N VAL A 649 1.52 1.67 7.23
CA VAL A 649 2.62 0.86 6.69
C VAL A 649 2.83 1.19 5.21
N SER A 650 4.05 1.51 4.80
CA SER A 650 4.40 1.80 3.40
C SER A 650 4.47 0.56 2.52
N ILE A 651 4.37 0.74 1.21
CA ILE A 651 4.63 -0.33 0.22
C ILE A 651 6.02 -0.91 0.42
N TYR A 652 7.03 -0.06 0.65
CA TYR A 652 8.40 -0.53 0.86
C TYR A 652 8.48 -1.44 2.09
N GLN A 653 7.87 -1.05 3.21
CA GLN A 653 7.81 -1.90 4.42
C GLN A 653 7.06 -3.21 4.16
N LEU A 654 5.97 -3.15 3.40
CA LEU A 654 5.19 -4.34 3.03
C LEU A 654 5.94 -5.27 2.08
N ALA A 655 6.81 -4.77 1.21
CA ALA A 655 7.56 -5.58 0.25
C ALA A 655 8.98 -5.97 0.73
N SER A 656 9.52 -5.27 1.74
CA SER A 656 10.89 -5.48 2.22
C SER A 656 11.09 -6.85 2.87
N LYS A 657 12.22 -7.47 2.52
CA LYS A 657 12.77 -8.68 3.18
C LYS A 657 13.62 -8.32 4.39
N ASP A 658 14.24 -7.14 4.35
CA ASP A 658 15.11 -6.64 5.39
C ASP A 658 14.30 -6.09 6.55
N LYS A 659 14.89 -6.17 7.75
CA LYS A 659 14.32 -5.68 8.98
C LYS A 659 14.15 -4.16 8.93
N VAL A 660 12.91 -3.70 8.93
CA VAL A 660 12.52 -2.27 8.90
C VAL A 660 11.95 -1.86 10.26
N LYS A 661 11.94 -0.55 10.57
CA LYS A 661 11.45 -0.02 11.87
C LYS A 661 10.02 -0.49 12.23
N VAL A 662 9.18 -0.67 11.22
CA VAL A 662 7.81 -1.20 11.34
C VAL A 662 7.75 -2.53 10.60
N HIS A 663 7.40 -3.60 11.31
CA HIS A 663 7.34 -4.95 10.75
C HIS A 663 5.88 -5.32 10.44
N TYR A 664 5.69 -6.00 9.32
CA TYR A 664 4.41 -6.64 8.97
C TYR A 664 4.67 -8.14 8.84
N ASN A 665 4.29 -8.91 9.84
CA ASN A 665 4.44 -10.36 9.88
C ASN A 665 3.24 -11.09 9.24
N GLY A 666 2.17 -10.37 8.90
CA GLY A 666 1.01 -10.86 8.17
C GLY A 666 -0.25 -11.00 9.02
N LEU A 667 -0.08 -11.19 10.34
CA LEU A 667 -1.18 -11.39 11.30
C LEU A 667 -1.71 -10.09 11.86
N GLU A 668 -0.88 -9.05 11.89
CA GLU A 668 -1.26 -7.75 12.43
C GLU A 668 -2.50 -7.21 11.72
N ALA A 669 -2.67 -7.55 10.44
CA ALA A 669 -3.83 -7.15 9.65
C ALA A 669 -5.14 -7.81 10.10
N TYR A 670 -5.07 -9.02 10.69
CA TYR A 670 -6.23 -9.76 11.18
C TYR A 670 -6.58 -9.40 12.63
N ARG A 671 -5.61 -8.88 13.40
CA ARG A 671 -5.79 -8.45 14.81
C ARG A 671 -5.94 -6.93 14.97
N HIS A 672 -5.47 -6.14 14.01
CA HIS A 672 -5.41 -4.68 14.10
C HIS A 672 -5.83 -3.98 12.81
N ARG A 673 -6.36 -2.77 12.96
CA ARG A 673 -6.63 -1.88 11.82
C ARG A 673 -5.32 -1.31 11.27
N CYS A 674 -5.08 -1.53 9.98
CA CYS A 674 -3.87 -1.05 9.31
C CYS A 674 -4.20 -0.28 8.03
N ARG A 675 -3.65 0.94 7.91
CA ARG A 675 -3.57 1.71 6.66
C ARG A 675 -2.39 1.20 5.85
N LEU A 676 -2.69 0.34 4.87
CA LEU A 676 -1.68 -0.23 3.98
C LEU A 676 -1.46 0.70 2.80
N ALA A 677 -0.24 1.24 2.68
CA ALA A 677 0.22 2.03 1.56
C ALA A 677 -0.60 3.31 1.25
N ARG A 678 -1.46 3.76 2.17
CA ARG A 678 -2.53 4.75 1.89
C ARG A 678 -2.06 6.05 1.22
N LEU A 679 -0.81 6.45 1.47
CA LEU A 679 -0.14 7.58 0.82
C LEU A 679 1.16 7.12 0.18
N GLU A 680 1.19 7.13 -1.14
CA GLU A 680 2.37 6.75 -1.93
C GLU A 680 2.57 7.74 -3.06
N ARG A 681 3.82 7.85 -3.51
CA ARG A 681 4.19 8.74 -4.61
C ARG A 681 4.70 7.91 -5.77
N ILE A 682 4.05 8.07 -6.93
CA ILE A 682 4.48 7.43 -8.15
C ILE A 682 5.64 8.24 -8.73
N PRO A 683 6.84 7.66 -8.90
CA PRO A 683 7.98 8.36 -9.47
C PRO A 683 7.72 8.82 -10.91
N GLU A 684 8.44 9.84 -11.37
CA GLU A 684 8.36 10.28 -12.77
C GLU A 684 9.18 9.38 -13.71
N LYS A 685 10.32 8.86 -13.23
CA LYS A 685 11.22 8.01 -14.01
C LYS A 685 10.64 6.62 -14.22
N THR A 686 10.66 6.13 -15.45
CA THR A 686 10.13 4.82 -15.84
C THR A 686 10.76 3.66 -15.04
N THR A 687 12.07 3.68 -14.81
CA THR A 687 12.75 2.64 -14.01
C THR A 687 12.19 2.57 -12.59
N ASP A 688 12.00 3.73 -11.97
CA ASP A 688 11.47 3.83 -10.61
C ASP A 688 9.97 3.47 -10.59
N GLN A 689 9.20 3.82 -11.62
CA GLN A 689 7.80 3.40 -11.79
C GLN A 689 7.65 1.88 -11.87
N ILE A 690 8.51 1.21 -12.66
CA ILE A 690 8.53 -0.27 -12.76
C ILE A 690 8.81 -0.88 -11.40
N ASN A 691 9.80 -0.34 -10.68
CA ASN A 691 10.14 -0.85 -9.35
C ASN A 691 9.00 -0.62 -8.34
N THR A 692 8.41 0.58 -8.29
CA THR A 692 7.26 0.88 -7.43
C THR A 692 6.08 -0.06 -7.71
N LEU A 693 5.73 -0.25 -8.99
CA LEU A 693 4.65 -1.15 -9.38
C LEU A 693 4.95 -2.61 -9.01
N ARG A 694 6.20 -3.05 -9.18
CA ARG A 694 6.63 -4.39 -8.74
C ARG A 694 6.47 -4.55 -7.22
N LEU A 695 6.89 -3.57 -6.43
CA LEU A 695 6.73 -3.60 -4.97
C LEU A 695 5.25 -3.57 -4.56
N MET A 696 4.40 -2.83 -5.27
CA MET A 696 2.95 -2.83 -5.04
C MET A 696 2.33 -4.21 -5.27
N LEU A 697 2.63 -4.83 -6.41
CA LEU A 697 2.13 -6.18 -6.73
C LEU A 697 2.66 -7.23 -5.75
N GLN A 698 3.92 -7.12 -5.30
CA GLN A 698 4.47 -7.97 -4.24
C GLN A 698 3.76 -7.75 -2.90
N ALA A 699 3.49 -6.49 -2.55
CA ALA A 699 2.73 -6.15 -1.36
C ALA A 699 1.31 -6.75 -1.42
N CYS A 700 0.60 -6.62 -2.55
CA CYS A 700 -0.74 -7.23 -2.77
C CYS A 700 -0.75 -8.72 -2.41
N LEU A 701 0.21 -9.48 -2.96
CA LEU A 701 0.30 -10.92 -2.72
C LEU A 701 0.69 -11.24 -1.27
N ARG A 702 1.57 -10.45 -0.67
CA ARG A 702 2.00 -10.67 0.72
C ARG A 702 0.91 -10.35 1.74
N ILE A 703 0.09 -9.33 1.50
CA ILE A 703 -1.01 -8.97 2.40
C ILE A 703 -2.27 -9.80 2.13
N GLY A 704 -2.41 -10.38 0.94
CA GLY A 704 -3.58 -11.15 0.54
C GLY A 704 -4.86 -10.31 0.38
N ARG A 705 -4.72 -9.01 0.11
CA ARG A 705 -5.82 -8.03 0.00
C ARG A 705 -5.73 -7.21 -1.28
N PRO A 706 -6.88 -6.69 -1.76
CA PRO A 706 -6.89 -5.85 -2.92
C PRO A 706 -6.20 -4.49 -2.67
N ILE A 707 -5.46 -4.00 -3.66
CA ILE A 707 -4.82 -2.68 -3.66
C ILE A 707 -5.26 -1.92 -4.91
N HIS A 708 -5.93 -0.79 -4.71
CA HIS A 708 -6.37 0.10 -5.79
C HIS A 708 -5.68 1.44 -5.69
N ILE A 709 -5.22 1.95 -6.82
CA ILE A 709 -4.39 3.14 -6.92
C ILE A 709 -5.17 4.17 -7.72
N PHE A 710 -5.39 5.33 -7.09
CA PHE A 710 -6.17 6.44 -7.63
C PHE A 710 -5.35 7.72 -7.67
N ARG A 711 -5.16 8.25 -8.86
CA ARG A 711 -4.80 9.64 -9.09
C ARG A 711 -6.03 10.54 -9.03
N GLY A 712 -7.19 10.03 -9.46
CA GLY A 712 -8.49 10.68 -9.32
C GLY A 712 -9.19 10.36 -8.00
N LEU A 713 -10.50 10.59 -7.95
CA LEU A 713 -11.31 10.17 -6.81
C LEU A 713 -11.51 8.65 -6.83
N PRO A 714 -11.41 7.98 -5.67
CA PRO A 714 -11.70 6.56 -5.54
C PRO A 714 -13.09 6.17 -6.06
N THR A 715 -13.10 5.05 -6.78
CA THR A 715 -14.32 4.40 -7.29
C THR A 715 -14.23 2.91 -6.99
N VAL A 716 -15.36 2.29 -6.67
CA VAL A 716 -15.40 0.88 -6.28
C VAL A 716 -14.89 -0.01 -7.41
N GLN A 717 -13.90 -0.84 -7.14
CA GLN A 717 -13.35 -1.81 -8.11
C GLN A 717 -13.60 -3.26 -7.64
N LYS A 718 -13.77 -4.16 -8.61
CA LYS A 718 -13.87 -5.61 -8.37
C LYS A 718 -12.56 -6.38 -8.57
N ALA A 719 -11.56 -5.72 -9.16
CA ALA A 719 -10.25 -6.30 -9.38
C ALA A 719 -9.52 -6.55 -8.06
N PHE A 720 -8.45 -7.36 -8.09
CA PHE A 720 -7.56 -7.51 -6.94
C PHE A 720 -6.52 -6.39 -6.92
N PHE A 721 -6.09 -5.95 -8.10
CA PHE A 721 -5.22 -4.79 -8.27
C PHE A 721 -5.82 -3.86 -9.32
N TYR A 722 -5.78 -2.56 -9.06
CA TYR A 722 -6.27 -1.54 -9.99
C TYR A 722 -5.38 -0.31 -9.96
N PHE A 723 -5.12 0.28 -11.12
CA PHE A 723 -4.41 1.56 -11.23
C PHE A 723 -5.02 2.44 -12.32
N ASP A 724 -5.72 3.50 -11.92
CA ASP A 724 -6.47 4.39 -12.81
C ASP A 724 -5.60 5.10 -13.86
N ALA A 725 -4.44 5.59 -13.44
CA ALA A 725 -3.53 6.42 -14.22
C ALA A 725 -2.23 5.69 -14.57
N MET A 726 -2.31 4.38 -14.79
CA MET A 726 -1.16 3.57 -15.17
C MET A 726 -0.51 4.09 -16.47
N PRO A 727 0.82 4.31 -16.51
CA PRO A 727 1.53 4.71 -17.72
C PRO A 727 1.25 3.76 -18.89
N SER A 728 1.05 4.32 -20.08
CA SER A 728 0.59 3.59 -21.28
C SER A 728 1.48 2.39 -21.63
N MET A 729 2.80 2.54 -21.47
CA MET A 729 3.77 1.48 -21.70
C MET A 729 3.64 0.33 -20.68
N LEU A 730 3.41 0.64 -19.39
CA LEU A 730 3.20 -0.37 -18.36
C LEU A 730 1.86 -1.08 -18.55
N LYS A 731 0.82 -0.33 -18.95
CA LYS A 731 -0.47 -0.90 -19.34
C LYS A 731 -0.34 -1.84 -20.52
N ALA A 732 0.45 -1.48 -21.55
CA ALA A 732 0.71 -2.35 -22.69
C ALA A 732 1.51 -3.60 -22.32
N LEU A 733 2.51 -3.45 -21.44
CA LEU A 733 3.34 -4.54 -20.94
C LEU A 733 2.50 -5.59 -20.20
N MET A 734 1.67 -5.15 -19.24
CA MET A 734 0.82 -6.03 -18.43
C MET A 734 -0.48 -6.46 -19.11
N GLY A 735 -0.89 -5.74 -20.16
CA GLY A 735 -2.14 -5.95 -20.91
C GLY A 735 -3.35 -5.22 -20.33
N PHE A 736 -3.37 -4.95 -19.03
CA PHE A 736 -4.52 -4.39 -18.33
C PHE A 736 -4.09 -3.35 -17.29
N ASN A 737 -5.01 -2.44 -16.94
CA ASN A 737 -4.86 -1.53 -15.79
C ASN A 737 -5.47 -2.12 -14.50
N GLU A 738 -6.12 -3.27 -14.62
CA GLU A 738 -6.70 -4.04 -13.54
C GLU A 738 -6.22 -5.49 -13.63
N LEU A 739 -5.94 -6.13 -12.51
CA LEU A 739 -5.49 -7.52 -12.46
C LEU A 739 -6.31 -8.29 -11.41
N ARG A 740 -6.63 -9.53 -11.76
CA ARG A 740 -7.07 -10.56 -10.82
C ARG A 740 -5.85 -11.25 -10.20
N LEU A 741 -6.04 -11.90 -9.06
CA LEU A 741 -4.99 -12.53 -8.26
C LEU A 741 -4.08 -13.44 -9.09
N GLU A 742 -4.67 -14.28 -9.96
CA GLU A 742 -3.94 -15.25 -10.79
C GLU A 742 -3.11 -14.58 -11.90
N GLN A 743 -3.40 -13.32 -12.24
CA GLN A 743 -2.66 -12.57 -13.26
C GLN A 743 -1.42 -11.87 -12.68
N ILE A 744 -1.36 -11.65 -11.36
CA ILE A 744 -0.28 -10.92 -10.70
C ILE A 744 1.09 -11.59 -10.86
N PRO A 745 1.26 -12.93 -10.69
CA PRO A 745 2.56 -13.58 -10.89
C PRO A 745 3.15 -13.35 -12.28
N ARG A 746 2.31 -13.39 -13.33
CA ARG A 746 2.72 -13.11 -14.70
C ARG A 746 3.12 -11.65 -14.87
N ALA A 747 2.35 -10.72 -14.31
CA ALA A 747 2.69 -9.29 -14.33
C ALA A 747 4.03 -9.00 -13.63
N LEU A 748 4.29 -9.63 -12.48
CA LEU A 748 5.58 -9.53 -11.78
C LEU A 748 6.76 -10.03 -12.63
N GLN A 749 6.58 -11.14 -13.35
CA GLN A 749 7.60 -11.65 -14.27
C GLN A 749 7.86 -10.65 -15.41
N GLN A 750 6.82 -10.06 -15.99
CA GLN A 750 6.96 -9.05 -17.04
C GLN A 750 7.66 -7.78 -16.55
N LEU A 751 7.37 -7.32 -15.34
CA LEU A 751 8.06 -6.18 -14.72
C LEU A 751 9.54 -6.49 -14.44
N GLN A 752 9.86 -7.72 -14.03
CA GLN A 752 11.25 -8.15 -13.83
C GLN A 752 12.04 -8.17 -15.14
N ILE A 753 11.41 -8.61 -16.23
CA ILE A 753 12.01 -8.55 -17.56
C ILE A 753 12.21 -7.09 -17.97
N ALA A 754 11.20 -6.24 -17.80
CA ALA A 754 11.30 -4.83 -18.11
C ALA A 754 12.45 -4.13 -17.35
N GLN A 755 12.61 -4.44 -16.07
CA GLN A 755 13.73 -3.97 -15.27
C GLN A 755 15.07 -4.47 -15.83
N THR A 756 15.18 -5.76 -16.17
CA THR A 756 16.39 -6.34 -16.75
C THR A 756 16.75 -5.67 -18.09
N LEU A 757 15.76 -5.36 -18.93
CA LEU A 757 15.97 -4.66 -20.20
C LEU A 757 16.51 -3.23 -20.00
N LEU A 758 16.03 -2.52 -18.98
CA LEU A 758 16.50 -1.16 -18.66
C LEU A 758 17.91 -1.16 -18.06
N GLU A 759 18.24 -2.14 -17.24
CA GLU A 759 19.55 -2.26 -16.57
C GLU A 759 20.63 -2.85 -17.49
N THR A 760 20.24 -3.56 -18.56
CA THR A 760 21.19 -4.15 -19.52
C THR A 760 21.72 -3.09 -20.49
N ASN A 761 23.03 -2.85 -20.42
CA ASN A 761 23.73 -1.95 -21.34
C ASN A 761 23.46 -2.33 -22.81
N GLY A 762 22.95 -1.37 -23.58
CA GLY A 762 22.68 -1.51 -25.02
C GLY A 762 21.24 -1.86 -25.42
N LEU A 763 20.33 -2.09 -24.47
CA LEU A 763 18.89 -2.32 -24.72
C LEU A 763 18.04 -1.09 -24.34
N GLY A 764 17.99 -0.71 -23.07
CA GLY A 764 17.38 0.53 -22.58
C GLY A 764 15.88 0.70 -22.90
N TYR A 765 15.41 1.95 -22.81
CA TYR A 765 13.98 2.30 -22.93
C TYR A 765 13.39 1.97 -24.31
N ASP A 766 14.10 2.26 -25.41
CA ASP A 766 13.62 2.00 -26.78
C ASP A 766 13.27 0.51 -26.98
N THR A 767 14.09 -0.40 -26.45
CA THR A 767 13.85 -1.84 -26.54
C THR A 767 12.68 -2.27 -25.67
N LEU A 768 12.59 -1.71 -24.45
CA LEU A 768 11.44 -1.96 -23.57
C LEU A 768 10.13 -1.51 -24.22
N ALA A 769 10.12 -0.35 -24.87
CA ALA A 769 8.93 0.15 -25.57
C ALA A 769 8.50 -0.84 -26.66
N LEU A 770 9.42 -1.33 -27.49
CA LEU A 770 9.10 -2.35 -28.50
C LEU A 770 8.59 -3.65 -27.88
N TYR A 771 9.16 -4.07 -26.76
CA TYR A 771 8.79 -5.28 -26.06
C TYR A 771 7.39 -5.19 -25.40
N ALA A 772 7.03 -4.01 -24.88
CA ALA A 772 5.76 -3.80 -24.18
C ALA A 772 4.55 -4.01 -25.11
N TYR A 773 4.60 -3.52 -26.36
CA TYR A 773 3.46 -3.58 -27.28
C TYR A 773 3.36 -4.91 -28.05
N PRO A 774 2.18 -5.55 -28.11
CA PRO A 774 2.01 -6.83 -28.82
C PRO A 774 2.47 -6.81 -30.28
N ARG A 775 2.20 -5.73 -31.01
CA ARG A 775 2.55 -5.60 -32.44
C ARG A 775 4.05 -5.58 -32.72
N THR A 776 4.88 -5.22 -31.74
CA THR A 776 6.34 -5.08 -31.90
C THR A 776 7.11 -6.06 -31.02
N ARG A 777 6.42 -6.77 -30.11
CA ARG A 777 7.04 -7.67 -29.13
C ARG A 777 7.89 -8.75 -29.77
N PHE A 778 7.41 -9.35 -30.86
CA PHE A 778 8.17 -10.37 -31.60
C PHE A 778 9.54 -9.86 -32.05
N SER A 779 9.59 -8.71 -32.72
CA SER A 779 10.84 -8.07 -33.14
C SER A 779 11.77 -7.73 -31.97
N ALA A 780 11.20 -7.31 -30.83
CA ALA A 780 11.95 -7.00 -29.63
C ALA A 780 12.57 -8.27 -29.01
N VAL A 781 11.82 -9.36 -28.94
CA VAL A 781 12.31 -10.67 -28.46
C VAL A 781 13.52 -11.12 -29.27
N CYS A 782 13.44 -11.05 -30.60
CA CYS A 782 14.56 -11.37 -31.49
C CYS A 782 15.78 -10.48 -31.25
N LEU A 783 15.56 -9.17 -31.10
CA LEU A 783 16.62 -8.19 -30.82
C LEU A 783 17.32 -8.47 -29.48
N VAL A 784 16.54 -8.64 -28.42
CA VAL A 784 17.06 -8.90 -27.07
C VAL A 784 17.83 -10.20 -27.04
N TRP A 785 17.28 -11.26 -27.64
CA TRP A 785 17.96 -12.55 -27.70
C TRP A 785 19.31 -12.46 -28.41
N CYS A 786 19.35 -11.85 -29.60
CA CYS A 786 20.59 -11.66 -30.37
C CYS A 786 21.64 -10.86 -29.57
N HIS A 787 21.23 -9.75 -28.97
CA HIS A 787 22.12 -8.90 -28.15
C HIS A 787 22.66 -9.65 -26.94
N THR A 788 21.81 -10.42 -26.26
CA THR A 788 22.19 -11.18 -25.07
C THR A 788 23.16 -12.32 -25.43
N GLN A 789 22.95 -13.00 -26.55
CA GLN A 789 23.88 -14.01 -27.07
C GLN A 789 25.26 -13.42 -27.38
N ASP A 790 25.32 -12.24 -27.99
CA ASP A 790 26.58 -11.57 -28.30
C ASP A 790 27.34 -11.19 -27.02
N LEU A 791 26.65 -10.67 -26.00
CA LEU A 791 27.27 -10.38 -24.70
C LEU A 791 27.80 -11.64 -24.03
N LEU A 792 27.05 -12.75 -24.09
CA LEU A 792 27.45 -14.02 -23.49
C LEU A 792 28.73 -14.61 -24.10
N LYS A 793 29.03 -14.32 -25.38
CA LYS A 793 30.31 -14.71 -26.01
C LYS A 793 31.54 -14.04 -25.39
N HIS A 794 31.37 -12.94 -24.67
CA HIS A 794 32.46 -12.08 -24.20
C HIS A 794 32.55 -11.92 -22.67
N ILE A 795 31.68 -12.61 -21.90
CA ILE A 795 31.57 -12.46 -20.45
C ILE A 795 32.01 -13.74 -19.73
N SER A 796 32.67 -13.60 -18.57
CA SER A 796 33.09 -14.73 -17.73
C SER A 796 31.88 -15.50 -17.15
N ALA A 797 32.04 -16.81 -16.92
CA ALA A 797 30.96 -17.69 -16.46
C ALA A 797 30.21 -17.19 -15.20
N GLN A 798 30.91 -16.50 -14.29
CA GLN A 798 30.31 -15.93 -13.06
C GLN A 798 29.33 -14.77 -13.32
N LYS A 799 29.53 -13.97 -14.38
CA LYS A 799 28.64 -12.84 -14.74
C LYS A 799 27.56 -13.22 -15.75
N ALA A 800 27.59 -14.46 -16.28
CA ALA A 800 26.72 -14.93 -17.35
C ALA A 800 25.33 -15.40 -16.90
N SER A 801 25.12 -15.69 -15.60
CA SER A 801 23.88 -16.33 -15.12
C SER A 801 22.60 -15.54 -15.45
N GLY A 802 22.56 -14.24 -15.15
CA GLY A 802 21.37 -13.41 -15.43
C GLY A 802 21.08 -13.26 -16.92
N LEU A 803 22.13 -13.11 -17.75
CA LEU A 803 21.99 -13.03 -19.20
C LEU A 803 21.56 -14.37 -19.81
N ASN A 804 22.05 -15.50 -19.28
CA ASN A 804 21.60 -16.83 -19.70
C ASN A 804 20.11 -17.03 -19.41
N SER A 805 19.62 -16.59 -18.25
CA SER A 805 18.19 -16.62 -17.93
C SER A 805 17.36 -15.76 -18.88
N LEU A 806 17.81 -14.54 -19.18
CA LEU A 806 17.13 -13.65 -20.13
C LEU A 806 17.09 -14.26 -21.54
N ALA A 807 18.22 -14.76 -22.04
CA ALA A 807 18.31 -15.41 -23.35
C ALA A 807 17.40 -16.65 -23.44
N GLY A 808 17.41 -17.51 -22.41
CA GLY A 808 16.53 -18.68 -22.36
C GLY A 808 15.05 -18.31 -22.31
N TRP A 809 14.72 -17.19 -21.66
CA TRP A 809 13.36 -16.68 -21.61
C TRP A 809 12.89 -16.14 -22.96
N MET A 810 13.68 -15.27 -23.60
CA MET A 810 13.37 -14.72 -24.94
C MET A 810 13.26 -15.84 -25.98
N TYR A 811 14.08 -16.88 -25.86
CA TYR A 811 14.00 -18.05 -26.72
C TYR A 811 12.64 -18.76 -26.61
N ARG A 812 12.13 -18.98 -25.39
CA ARG A 812 10.81 -19.60 -25.19
C ARG A 812 9.67 -18.70 -25.69
N GLU A 813 9.75 -17.40 -25.44
CA GLU A 813 8.70 -16.48 -25.88
C GLU A 813 8.63 -16.39 -27.40
N PHE A 814 9.76 -16.47 -28.10
CA PHE A 814 9.79 -16.53 -29.56
C PHE A 814 8.90 -17.64 -30.13
N TYR A 815 9.03 -18.87 -29.62
CA TYR A 815 8.18 -19.99 -30.06
C TYR A 815 6.72 -19.79 -29.72
N LEU A 816 6.45 -19.33 -28.49
CA LEU A 816 5.08 -19.06 -28.06
C LEU A 816 4.41 -18.03 -28.99
N LEU A 817 5.10 -16.94 -29.32
CA LEU A 817 4.55 -15.91 -30.21
C LEU A 817 4.38 -16.42 -31.64
N GLN A 818 5.28 -17.28 -32.13
CA GLN A 818 5.16 -17.89 -33.44
C GLN A 818 3.95 -18.83 -33.56
N GLU A 819 3.58 -19.53 -32.48
CA GLU A 819 2.44 -20.45 -32.44
C GLU A 819 1.10 -19.75 -32.15
N THR A 820 1.11 -18.75 -31.27
CA THR A 820 -0.13 -18.19 -30.69
C THR A 820 -0.57 -16.86 -31.29
N GLN A 821 0.30 -16.13 -32.00
CA GLN A 821 -0.03 -14.84 -32.60
C GLN A 821 0.22 -14.85 -34.11
N PRO A 822 -0.72 -14.31 -34.92
CA PRO A 822 -0.43 -14.06 -36.32
C PRO A 822 0.68 -13.01 -36.41
N MET A 823 1.86 -13.44 -36.85
CA MET A 823 3.00 -12.55 -37.09
C MET A 823 2.60 -11.43 -38.05
N THR A 824 3.21 -10.25 -37.88
CA THR A 824 3.06 -9.20 -38.89
C THR A 824 3.59 -9.69 -40.23
N THR A 825 3.07 -9.16 -41.35
CA THR A 825 3.54 -9.51 -42.69
C THR A 825 5.05 -9.34 -42.81
N ALA A 826 5.62 -8.32 -42.15
CA ALA A 826 7.04 -8.04 -42.16
C ALA A 826 7.86 -9.05 -41.34
N ASP A 827 7.41 -9.37 -40.12
CA ASP A 827 8.09 -10.36 -39.27
C ASP A 827 8.07 -11.74 -39.93
N GLY A 828 6.92 -12.15 -40.47
CA GLY A 828 6.75 -13.44 -41.14
C GLY A 828 7.62 -13.59 -42.38
N ALA A 829 7.77 -12.54 -43.19
CA ALA A 829 8.67 -12.54 -44.35
C ALA A 829 10.14 -12.77 -43.93
N LEU A 830 10.59 -12.12 -42.86
CA LEU A 830 11.95 -12.29 -42.34
C LEU A 830 12.20 -13.65 -41.69
N VAL A 831 11.19 -14.21 -41.00
CA VAL A 831 11.28 -15.56 -40.44
C VAL A 831 11.46 -16.59 -41.56
N ARG A 832 10.60 -16.55 -42.58
CA ARG A 832 10.74 -17.44 -43.74
C ARG A 832 12.08 -17.24 -44.44
N PHE A 833 12.51 -15.99 -44.63
CA PHE A 833 13.80 -15.70 -45.28
C PHE A 833 15.00 -16.25 -44.49
N GLY A 834 14.99 -16.12 -43.16
CA GLY A 834 16.02 -16.72 -42.30
C GLY A 834 16.06 -18.24 -42.40
N GLN A 835 14.89 -18.89 -42.43
CA GLN A 835 14.77 -20.34 -42.59
C GLN A 835 15.32 -20.80 -43.95
N THR A 836 14.93 -20.17 -45.06
CA THR A 836 15.47 -20.49 -46.39
C THR A 836 16.97 -20.22 -46.48
N ALA A 837 17.47 -19.12 -45.87
CA ALA A 837 18.90 -18.82 -45.84
C ALA A 837 19.73 -19.91 -45.13
N SER A 838 19.16 -20.58 -44.11
CA SER A 838 19.80 -21.70 -43.41
C SER A 838 20.02 -22.92 -44.31
N GLN A 839 19.32 -23.01 -45.44
CA GLN A 839 19.49 -24.07 -46.43
C GLN A 839 20.66 -23.81 -47.36
N ILE A 840 21.09 -22.56 -47.59
CA ILE A 840 22.18 -22.22 -48.54
C ILE A 840 23.52 -21.93 -47.85
N GLN A 841 23.51 -21.46 -46.61
CA GLN A 841 24.71 -21.20 -45.82
C GLN A 841 24.99 -22.35 -44.85
N ARG A 842 26.26 -22.68 -44.62
CA ARG A 842 26.70 -23.63 -43.60
C ARG A 842 26.40 -23.07 -42.20
N ARG A 843 25.99 -23.95 -41.27
CA ARG A 843 25.77 -23.60 -39.87
C ARG A 843 27.01 -22.88 -39.29
N PRO A 844 26.86 -21.64 -38.79
CA PRO A 844 27.95 -20.96 -38.09
C PRO A 844 28.39 -21.73 -36.84
N GLN A 845 29.69 -21.72 -36.55
CA GLN A 845 30.24 -22.33 -35.33
C GLN A 845 29.89 -21.53 -34.08
N GLY A 846 30.02 -22.11 -32.88
CA GLY A 846 29.60 -21.46 -31.61
C GLY A 846 30.27 -20.12 -31.31
N LEU A 847 31.47 -19.87 -31.86
CA LEU A 847 32.21 -18.60 -31.74
C LEU A 847 32.13 -17.73 -33.00
N ALA A 848 31.19 -18.01 -33.92
CA ALA A 848 31.05 -17.24 -35.15
C ALA A 848 30.74 -15.76 -34.85
N SER A 849 31.27 -14.87 -35.68
CA SER A 849 31.00 -13.44 -35.59
C SER A 849 29.58 -13.12 -36.05
N THR A 850 29.02 -12.01 -35.56
CA THR A 850 27.71 -11.51 -36.02
C THR A 850 27.66 -11.31 -37.54
N ASN A 851 28.78 -10.91 -38.16
CA ASN A 851 28.87 -10.75 -39.62
C ASN A 851 28.75 -12.07 -40.38
N GLU A 852 29.21 -13.17 -39.79
CA GLU A 852 29.04 -14.50 -40.37
C GLU A 852 27.60 -14.99 -40.25
N GLU A 853 26.97 -14.79 -39.09
CA GLU A 853 25.57 -15.14 -38.86
C GLU A 853 24.60 -14.28 -39.71
N MET A 854 25.01 -13.08 -40.09
CA MET A 854 24.26 -12.12 -40.92
C MET A 854 24.66 -12.11 -42.40
N LEU A 855 25.53 -13.03 -42.84
CA LEU A 855 26.20 -12.95 -44.14
C LEU A 855 25.22 -12.83 -45.32
N VAL A 856 24.28 -13.78 -45.46
CA VAL A 856 23.28 -13.79 -46.55
C VAL A 856 22.42 -12.53 -46.52
N PHE A 857 21.94 -12.11 -45.35
CA PHE A 857 21.14 -10.89 -45.20
C PHE A 857 21.89 -9.63 -45.63
N ASN A 858 23.15 -9.49 -45.21
CA ASN A 858 23.98 -8.34 -45.59
C ASN A 858 24.30 -8.33 -47.08
N LEU A 859 24.63 -9.48 -47.67
CA LEU A 859 24.86 -9.58 -49.11
C LEU A 859 23.62 -9.16 -49.91
N CYS A 860 22.43 -9.63 -49.52
CA CYS A 860 21.18 -9.25 -50.18
C CYS A 860 20.91 -7.73 -50.07
N MET A 861 21.04 -7.16 -48.86
CA MET A 861 20.83 -5.74 -48.62
C MET A 861 21.82 -4.85 -49.37
N ASP A 862 23.11 -5.14 -49.25
CA ASP A 862 24.17 -4.31 -49.82
C ASP A 862 24.14 -4.39 -51.37
N THR A 863 23.80 -5.55 -51.93
CA THR A 863 23.62 -5.72 -53.38
C THR A 863 22.38 -4.99 -53.88
N ALA A 864 21.23 -5.10 -53.20
CA ALA A 864 20.02 -4.36 -53.59
C ALA A 864 20.24 -2.84 -53.53
N MET A 865 20.97 -2.35 -52.53
CA MET A 865 21.35 -0.94 -52.43
C MET A 865 22.31 -0.52 -53.56
N GLY A 866 23.30 -1.37 -53.89
CA GLY A 866 24.24 -1.13 -54.98
C GLY A 866 23.57 -1.08 -56.36
N LEU A 867 22.73 -2.07 -56.67
CA LEU A 867 21.95 -2.13 -57.92
C LEU A 867 21.00 -0.94 -58.04
N ARG A 868 20.39 -0.52 -56.94
CA ARG A 868 19.57 0.68 -56.92
C ARG A 868 20.38 1.95 -57.19
N ALA A 869 21.59 2.06 -56.65
CA ALA A 869 22.46 3.22 -56.88
C ALA A 869 22.87 3.38 -58.35
N VAL A 870 22.86 2.29 -59.13
CA VAL A 870 23.07 2.29 -60.59
C VAL A 870 21.76 2.27 -61.39
N ASN A 871 20.64 2.67 -60.77
CA ASN A 871 19.29 2.77 -61.36
C ASN A 871 18.69 1.45 -61.89
N GLN A 872 19.12 0.30 -61.36
CA GLN A 872 18.45 -0.98 -61.61
C GLN A 872 17.38 -1.23 -60.56
N HIS A 873 16.13 -1.32 -61.00
CA HIS A 873 14.94 -1.39 -60.14
C HIS A 873 14.00 -2.53 -60.50
N ASP A 874 14.17 -3.16 -61.66
CA ASP A 874 13.34 -4.28 -62.08
C ASP A 874 13.63 -5.53 -61.25
N SER A 875 12.57 -6.29 -60.95
CA SER A 875 12.65 -7.45 -60.06
C SER A 875 13.62 -8.52 -60.59
N ALA A 876 13.64 -8.76 -61.91
CA ALA A 876 14.53 -9.75 -62.52
C ALA A 876 16.01 -9.41 -62.30
N SER A 877 16.43 -8.17 -62.57
CA SER A 877 17.81 -7.72 -62.36
C SER A 877 18.22 -7.78 -60.89
N LEU A 878 17.32 -7.42 -59.97
CA LEU A 878 17.57 -7.54 -58.53
C LEU A 878 17.75 -9.00 -58.10
N ILE A 879 16.90 -9.91 -58.58
CA ILE A 879 16.98 -11.35 -58.24
C ILE A 879 18.28 -11.95 -58.77
N HIS A 880 18.59 -11.76 -60.06
CA HIS A 880 19.79 -12.32 -60.66
C HIS A 880 21.07 -11.73 -60.06
N GLY A 881 21.10 -10.42 -59.80
CA GLY A 881 22.24 -9.75 -59.18
C GLY A 881 22.51 -10.25 -57.75
N ILE A 882 21.46 -10.39 -56.93
CA ILE A 882 21.60 -10.93 -55.57
C ILE A 882 21.99 -12.42 -55.59
N ALA A 883 21.39 -13.24 -56.45
CA ALA A 883 21.72 -14.66 -56.55
C ALA A 883 23.19 -14.89 -56.92
N GLY A 884 23.72 -14.13 -57.89
CA GLY A 884 25.12 -14.21 -58.30
C GLY A 884 26.10 -13.79 -57.18
N GLU A 885 25.76 -12.75 -56.42
CA GLU A 885 26.56 -12.32 -55.25
C GLU A 885 26.53 -13.36 -54.12
N LEU A 886 25.38 -13.99 -53.86
CA LEU A 886 25.25 -15.06 -52.88
C LEU A 886 26.10 -16.28 -53.25
N GLU A 887 25.97 -16.77 -54.49
CA GLU A 887 26.72 -17.93 -54.98
C GLU A 887 28.24 -17.69 -54.89
N THR A 888 28.69 -16.54 -55.41
CA THR A 888 30.11 -16.16 -55.44
C THR A 888 30.69 -16.04 -54.03
N ASN A 889 30.00 -15.36 -53.12
CA ASN A 889 30.53 -15.11 -51.78
C ASN A 889 30.41 -16.31 -50.84
N LEU A 890 29.38 -17.15 -50.97
CA LEU A 890 29.25 -18.37 -50.17
C LEU A 890 30.27 -19.42 -50.61
N GLY A 891 30.51 -19.57 -51.92
CA GLY A 891 31.56 -20.44 -52.46
C GLY A 891 32.97 -19.96 -52.09
N ARG A 892 33.28 -18.68 -52.36
CA ARG A 892 34.61 -18.10 -52.07
C ARG A 892 35.00 -18.17 -50.59
N LYS A 893 34.04 -18.05 -49.66
CA LYS A 893 34.29 -18.04 -48.22
C LYS A 893 34.21 -19.44 -47.57
N ASP A 894 34.00 -20.50 -48.35
CA ASP A 894 33.75 -21.86 -47.87
C ASP A 894 32.61 -21.92 -46.82
N LYS A 895 31.53 -21.18 -47.08
CA LYS A 895 30.34 -21.07 -46.22
C LYS A 895 29.10 -21.66 -46.85
N MET A 896 29.22 -22.42 -47.94
CA MET A 896 28.08 -23.09 -48.57
C MET A 896 27.58 -24.27 -47.72
N SER A 897 26.27 -24.47 -47.69
CA SER A 897 25.64 -25.63 -47.03
C SER A 897 25.95 -26.94 -47.76
N ALA A 898 25.69 -28.08 -47.10
CA ALA A 898 25.73 -29.39 -47.76
C ALA A 898 24.47 -29.62 -48.61
N SER A 899 24.59 -30.38 -49.71
CA SER A 899 23.48 -30.60 -50.66
C SER A 899 22.23 -31.21 -50.05
N LYS A 900 22.38 -32.01 -48.98
CA LYS A 900 21.27 -32.63 -48.25
C LYS A 900 20.33 -31.64 -47.55
N PHE A 901 20.77 -30.41 -47.32
CA PHE A 901 19.95 -29.36 -46.71
C PHE A 901 19.29 -28.43 -47.74
N ARG A 902 19.46 -28.72 -49.04
CA ARG A 902 18.86 -28.00 -50.17
C ARG A 902 17.89 -28.88 -50.97
N ASP A 903 17.38 -29.96 -50.36
CA ASP A 903 16.50 -30.94 -51.02
C ASP A 903 17.08 -31.49 -52.34
N GLY A 904 18.41 -31.64 -52.41
CA GLY A 904 19.12 -32.10 -53.61
C GLY A 904 19.33 -31.04 -54.70
N GLN A 905 18.91 -29.80 -54.52
CA GLN A 905 19.09 -28.70 -55.48
C GLN A 905 20.55 -28.22 -55.55
N SER A 906 20.95 -27.74 -56.74
CA SER A 906 22.22 -27.04 -56.95
C SER A 906 22.26 -25.74 -56.14
N LEU A 907 23.47 -25.26 -55.82
CA LEU A 907 23.64 -24.02 -55.06
C LEU A 907 23.03 -22.82 -55.82
N GLU A 908 23.20 -22.79 -57.14
CA GLU A 908 22.66 -21.76 -58.04
C GLU A 908 21.12 -21.64 -57.91
N ILE A 909 20.39 -22.75 -58.05
CA ILE A 909 18.91 -22.77 -57.94
C ILE A 909 18.48 -22.34 -56.54
N ALA A 910 19.15 -22.82 -55.50
CA ALA A 910 18.81 -22.45 -54.13
C ALA A 910 19.11 -20.96 -53.84
N CYS A 911 20.19 -20.39 -54.39
CA CYS A 911 20.50 -18.96 -54.29
C CYS A 911 19.47 -18.11 -55.06
N MET A 912 19.00 -18.56 -56.22
CA MET A 912 17.92 -17.92 -56.97
C MET A 912 16.60 -17.90 -56.18
N ASN A 913 16.26 -19.00 -55.50
CA ASN A 913 15.06 -19.07 -54.65
C ASN A 913 15.15 -18.09 -53.46
N VAL A 914 16.29 -18.05 -52.78
CA VAL A 914 16.54 -17.12 -51.66
C VAL A 914 16.51 -15.66 -52.14
N ALA A 915 17.13 -15.35 -53.28
CA ALA A 915 17.13 -14.02 -53.86
C ALA A 915 15.72 -13.58 -54.29
N SER A 916 14.94 -14.46 -54.93
CA SER A 916 13.54 -14.22 -55.28
C SER A 916 12.69 -13.88 -54.06
N GLN A 917 12.83 -14.67 -53.00
CA GLN A 917 12.13 -14.43 -51.74
C GLN A 917 12.51 -13.09 -51.11
N PHE A 918 13.80 -12.75 -51.05
CA PHE A 918 14.26 -11.47 -50.53
C PHE A 918 13.69 -10.29 -51.33
N VAL A 919 13.78 -10.33 -52.66
CA VAL A 919 13.35 -9.22 -53.52
C VAL A 919 11.85 -9.00 -53.40
N ASN A 920 11.05 -10.08 -53.50
CA ASN A 920 9.60 -9.97 -53.51
C ASN A 920 9.02 -9.65 -52.13
N GLU A 921 9.44 -10.38 -51.09
CA GLU A 921 8.82 -10.25 -49.77
C GLU A 921 9.45 -9.16 -48.91
N ILE A 922 10.78 -8.98 -48.95
CA ILE A 922 11.49 -8.05 -48.06
C ILE A 922 11.75 -6.72 -48.73
N TRP A 923 12.41 -6.71 -49.90
CA TRP A 923 12.82 -5.47 -50.55
C TRP A 923 11.63 -4.70 -51.12
N LEU A 924 10.80 -5.34 -51.96
CA LEU A 924 9.61 -4.72 -52.54
C LEU A 924 8.42 -4.74 -51.57
N GLY A 925 8.25 -5.83 -50.81
CA GLY A 925 7.16 -5.97 -49.83
C GLY A 925 7.32 -5.10 -48.58
N VAL A 926 8.27 -5.46 -47.69
CA VAL A 926 8.45 -4.77 -46.40
C VAL A 926 9.06 -3.38 -46.55
N LEU A 927 10.07 -3.23 -47.41
CA LEU A 927 10.86 -2.00 -47.53
C LEU A 927 10.40 -1.07 -48.65
N GLN A 928 9.45 -1.51 -49.50
CA GLN A 928 8.91 -0.73 -50.61
C GLN A 928 10.02 -0.16 -51.55
N GLY A 929 11.09 -0.93 -51.74
CA GLY A 929 12.25 -0.57 -52.56
C GLY A 929 13.16 0.50 -51.96
N LYS A 930 13.00 0.85 -50.67
CA LYS A 930 13.77 1.90 -49.99
C LYS A 930 14.74 1.34 -48.94
N PRO A 931 15.93 1.95 -48.75
CA PRO A 931 16.91 1.44 -47.82
C PRO A 931 16.41 1.78 -46.40
N PRO A 932 16.42 0.81 -45.47
CA PRO A 932 15.97 1.06 -44.12
C PRO A 932 16.91 2.00 -43.37
N ALA A 933 16.37 2.80 -42.44
CA ALA A 933 17.18 3.48 -41.44
C ALA A 933 17.96 2.46 -40.60
N GLN A 934 19.11 2.86 -40.03
CA GLN A 934 19.99 1.95 -39.27
C GLN A 934 19.26 1.20 -38.13
N LYS A 935 18.37 1.89 -37.39
CA LYS A 935 17.55 1.26 -36.34
C LYS A 935 16.63 0.16 -36.91
N THR A 936 15.98 0.42 -38.05
CA THR A 936 15.12 -0.55 -38.73
C THR A 936 15.94 -1.72 -39.28
N ARG A 937 17.10 -1.48 -39.91
CA ARG A 937 18.01 -2.53 -40.39
C ARG A 937 18.43 -3.46 -39.25
N ARG A 938 18.72 -2.91 -38.05
CA ARG A 938 19.05 -3.70 -36.86
C ARG A 938 17.91 -4.63 -36.44
N LEU A 939 16.67 -4.12 -36.38
CA LEU A 939 15.49 -4.93 -36.01
C LEU A 939 15.21 -6.05 -37.01
N LEU A 940 15.17 -5.72 -38.31
CA LEU A 940 14.95 -6.71 -39.37
C LEU A 940 16.05 -7.77 -39.35
N GLY A 941 17.30 -7.34 -39.17
CA GLY A 941 18.44 -8.23 -39.06
C GLY A 941 18.37 -9.16 -37.86
N SER A 942 17.88 -8.70 -36.70
CA SER A 942 17.69 -9.56 -35.53
C SER A 942 16.62 -10.64 -35.72
N ILE A 943 15.51 -10.32 -36.41
CA ILE A 943 14.49 -11.32 -36.75
C ILE A 943 15.07 -12.38 -37.68
N TYR A 944 15.72 -11.95 -38.76
CA TYR A 944 16.40 -12.84 -39.70
C TYR A 944 17.40 -13.74 -38.97
N ARG A 945 18.26 -13.16 -38.12
CA ARG A 945 19.34 -13.88 -37.43
C ARG A 945 18.79 -14.96 -36.50
N MET A 946 17.76 -14.62 -35.72
CA MET A 946 17.14 -15.59 -34.83
C MET A 946 16.52 -16.72 -35.65
N ALA A 947 15.74 -16.41 -36.69
CA ALA A 947 15.13 -17.42 -37.55
C ALA A 947 16.16 -18.30 -38.29
N PHE A 948 17.26 -17.72 -38.77
CA PHE A 948 18.36 -18.43 -39.43
C PHE A 948 19.04 -19.45 -38.51
N LEU A 949 19.34 -19.06 -37.27
CA LEU A 949 19.93 -19.97 -36.28
C LEU A 949 18.96 -21.06 -35.84
N GLN A 950 17.65 -20.78 -35.85
CA GLN A 950 16.61 -21.78 -35.58
C GLN A 950 16.43 -22.77 -36.72
N GLY A 951 16.50 -22.32 -37.98
CA GLY A 951 16.38 -23.18 -39.16
C GLY A 951 17.34 -24.38 -39.09
N PHE A 952 18.58 -24.16 -38.65
CA PHE A 952 19.53 -25.27 -38.46
C PHE A 952 19.15 -26.27 -37.35
N ARG A 953 18.38 -25.86 -36.34
CA ARG A 953 17.93 -26.76 -35.26
C ARG A 953 16.78 -27.63 -35.76
N THR A 954 15.82 -27.05 -36.47
CA THR A 954 14.69 -27.78 -37.07
C THR A 954 15.17 -28.79 -38.13
N ASN A 955 16.09 -28.37 -39.00
CA ASN A 955 16.66 -29.25 -40.04
C ASN A 955 17.51 -30.39 -39.44
N ALA A 956 18.07 -30.22 -38.23
CA ALA A 956 18.80 -31.27 -37.54
C ALA A 956 17.87 -32.34 -36.95
N THR A 957 16.71 -31.94 -36.41
CA THR A 957 15.68 -32.86 -35.89
C THR A 957 14.99 -33.66 -36.99
N GLU A 958 14.67 -33.06 -38.14
CA GLU A 958 14.07 -33.77 -39.29
C GLU A 958 15.03 -34.78 -39.93
N SER A 959 16.35 -34.55 -39.85
CA SER A 959 17.37 -35.50 -40.33
C SER A 959 17.65 -36.69 -39.39
N SER A 960 16.91 -36.81 -38.27
CA SER A 960 17.16 -37.81 -37.22
C SER A 960 16.07 -38.88 -37.04
N THR A 961 15.03 -38.92 -37.88
CA THR A 961 14.15 -40.09 -38.02
C THR A 961 14.79 -41.12 -38.96
N PRO A 962 15.19 -42.32 -38.49
CA PRO A 962 15.66 -43.37 -39.36
C PRO A 962 14.49 -44.24 -39.86
N ASP A 963 14.50 -44.47 -41.16
CA ASP A 963 13.77 -45.54 -41.83
C ASP A 963 14.07 -46.93 -41.25
N ALA A 964 13.08 -47.81 -41.37
CA ALA A 964 13.12 -49.27 -41.36
C ALA A 964 13.41 -49.99 -40.02
N VAL A 965 12.31 -50.32 -39.33
CA VAL A 965 12.17 -51.61 -38.62
C VAL A 965 12.16 -52.71 -39.70
N THR A 966 13.29 -53.38 -39.89
CA THR A 966 13.33 -54.75 -40.42
C THR A 966 13.24 -55.72 -39.25
N GLU A 967 12.23 -56.58 -39.34
CA GLU A 967 11.89 -57.80 -38.60
C GLU A 967 13.02 -58.53 -37.87
N SER A 968 12.83 -58.88 -36.58
CA SER A 968 12.50 -60.26 -36.16
C SER A 968 12.48 -60.41 -34.63
N VAL A 969 11.29 -60.74 -34.10
CA VAL A 969 10.90 -61.28 -32.77
C VAL A 969 11.12 -60.41 -31.54
#